data_AF-A0A8C8JFT7-F1
#
_entry.id   AF-A0A8C8JFT7-F1
#
_cell.length_a   1.000
_cell.length_b   1.000
_cell.length_c   1.000
_cell.angle_alpha   90.00
_cell.angle_beta   90.00
_cell.angle_gamma   90.00
#
_symmetry.space_group_name_H-M   'P 1'
#
loop_
_entity.id
_entity.type
_entity.pdbx_description
1 polymer ?
#
loop_
_entity_poly.entity_id
_entity_poly.type
_entity_poly.pdbx_seq_one_letter_code
_entity_poly.pdbx_strand_id
1 'polypeptide(L)'
;MMVNTSGRFSGQKAQLLMPQLKENDTHCLIFQYYIAGQREGANPGQLNVYVKENNSPLGIPVWNASGPAYPTWRQVELAVSTFWPNFYQIVFEAVSTGQRGLLAIKDVTLQGHQCMSTPHFLHIKGVEVNARQTATFQCTVNGRPQDSHNLWLQGIGGRQAPMRETRPVNSRRYIATFDVENTTKGDSGRYRCIVHSDKGVGVSSYADLTVKQPPVPIAPPQLTAVGATYLWIQLNANSINGDGPIVEREVEYRTVAGSLIDNQPVDKTTHKIGHLDPDTEYEISVLLTRPLDGGTGAPGPPLRAKTKCAVHPGGTYEEKIALRWRRPVQTYGIIKLCVNPQISYKALSSFDTEFDLTNQSGKVFKFSNETSHMFVGLYPGSTYSFTIRASTVKGFGPPVITQFTTKISAPLMPGYDQETPLNQTDSTVTVLLKPAQSRGAPVSKYQVVVEEERPRRARRVAEILRCYPVPIHFQNATVLNSQYYFTAELPMGDIKTPLPFCIGDNRTYNGYWNAPLLPHKSYSIYYQAVSTANGETKIDCVRVATKGTATRKPDAVEPEKQTDHTVKIAGVIAGVLLFVIIFLGVVLVMKKRKLAKKRKETMSSTRQEMTVMVNSMDKSYTEQGTNCDEAISFMDTHSHTLNGRSECPTPGLVQSHSHSYKKKREVADVPPYQTGQLHPAIRVADLLQHITQMKCAEGYGFKEEYESFFEGQSAPWDSAKKDENRMKNRYGNIIAYDHSRVRLQAIEGEQSSDYINANYVDVRPMQETVYDFWRMVWHENTATIVMVTNLVEVGRVKCCKYWPDDTEIYRDMKVTLIETQLLSEYVIRTFAVEKRGAHEIREIRQFHFTGWPDHGVPYHATGLLGFVRRVKSKTPANAGPMVVHCSAGAGRTGCFIVIDIMLDMAEREGVVDIYNCVRELRSRRVNMVQTEEQYVFIHDAILEACLCGDTTIPANQLRSVYYDMNRLDPQTNSSQIKEEFRTLNMVTPTLRVEDCSIALLPRNHEKNRCMDVLPPDRCLPFLITIDGESSNYINAALMDSYKQPSAFIVTQHPLPNTVKDFWRLVLDYHCTSIVMLNDVDPAQLCPPYWPENVRARPGPIQVSLCLADLEEDIISRDSALQRCTPQDGYRMVQQFQFLGWPMYRDTPVSKRSFLKLIRQVDKWQEEYDGGEGRTVVHCLNGGGRSGTFCAISIVCEMLRHQRSVDVFHAVKTLRNNKPNMVDTFCYEVAPGYLNSG
;
A
#
# COMPACT_ATOMS: atom_id res chain seq x y z
N MET A 1 50.34 48.85 -15.97
CA MET A 1 51.40 47.84 -16.20
C MET A 1 52.18 48.21 -17.45
N MET A 2 53.51 48.04 -17.44
CA MET A 2 54.34 48.28 -18.62
C MET A 2 55.49 47.27 -18.64
N VAL A 3 55.73 46.64 -19.79
CA VAL A 3 56.69 45.54 -19.97
C VAL A 3 57.52 45.82 -21.22
N ASN A 4 58.82 46.10 -21.03
CA ASN A 4 59.79 46.21 -22.11
C ASN A 4 60.33 44.81 -22.43
N THR A 5 60.09 44.34 -23.65
CA THR A 5 60.54 43.01 -24.12
C THR A 5 61.95 43.03 -24.71
N SER A 6 62.56 44.21 -24.81
CA SER A 6 63.94 44.36 -25.31
C SER A 6 64.93 43.64 -24.40
N GLY A 7 65.65 42.66 -24.95
CA GLY A 7 66.60 41.83 -24.18
C GLY A 7 65.94 40.76 -23.30
N ARG A 8 64.64 40.47 -23.52
CA ARG A 8 63.95 39.34 -22.89
C ARG A 8 63.94 38.14 -23.83
N PHE A 9 64.04 36.94 -23.29
CA PHE A 9 63.96 35.70 -24.09
C PHE A 9 62.49 35.42 -24.49
N SER A 10 62.30 34.64 -25.56
CA SER A 10 60.96 34.19 -25.95
C SER A 10 60.34 33.32 -24.85
N GLY A 11 59.03 33.45 -24.64
CA GLY A 11 58.30 32.77 -23.58
C GLY A 11 58.47 33.35 -22.17
N GLN A 12 59.30 34.40 -21.97
CA GLN A 12 59.36 35.09 -20.68
C GLN A 12 58.05 35.84 -20.40
N LYS A 13 57.53 35.69 -19.17
CA LYS A 13 56.22 36.18 -18.73
C LYS A 13 56.35 37.27 -17.66
N ALA A 14 55.43 38.22 -17.67
CA ALA A 14 55.16 39.15 -16.57
C ALA A 14 53.65 39.22 -16.34
N GLN A 15 53.21 39.18 -15.08
CA GLN A 15 51.79 39.16 -14.72
C GLN A 15 51.42 40.35 -13.81
N LEU A 16 50.19 40.87 -13.99
CA LEU A 16 49.51 41.75 -13.04
C LEU A 16 48.24 41.03 -12.55
N LEU A 17 48.17 40.83 -11.24
CA LEU A 17 47.02 40.25 -10.54
C LEU A 17 46.13 41.38 -10.02
N MET A 18 44.83 41.36 -10.34
CA MET A 18 43.84 42.20 -9.65
C MET A 18 43.48 41.60 -8.28
N PRO A 19 42.82 42.37 -7.38
CA PRO A 19 42.15 41.82 -6.20
C PRO A 19 41.14 40.73 -6.56
N GLN A 20 40.77 39.89 -5.58
CA GLN A 20 39.65 38.96 -5.72
C GLN A 20 38.34 39.71 -5.56
N LEU A 21 37.40 39.47 -6.47
CA LEU A 21 36.06 40.06 -6.48
C LEU A 21 35.04 39.00 -6.05
N LYS A 22 34.19 39.36 -5.07
CA LYS A 22 33.28 38.45 -4.35
C LYS A 22 31.83 38.97 -4.30
N GLU A 23 31.55 40.08 -4.98
CA GLU A 23 30.24 40.74 -4.98
C GLU A 23 29.32 40.09 -6.02
N ASN A 24 28.03 39.97 -5.70
CA ASN A 24 27.10 39.02 -6.31
C ASN A 24 26.43 39.55 -7.59
N ASP A 25 27.20 40.18 -8.49
CA ASP A 25 26.63 40.93 -9.63
C ASP A 25 27.52 40.93 -10.89
N THR A 26 26.94 41.37 -12.02
CA THR A 26 27.65 41.45 -13.32
C THR A 26 28.57 42.68 -13.39
N HIS A 27 29.87 42.45 -13.62
CA HIS A 27 30.90 43.49 -13.59
C HIS A 27 31.43 43.83 -14.99
N CYS A 28 31.53 45.10 -15.34
CA CYS A 28 32.25 45.55 -16.53
C CYS A 28 33.65 46.08 -16.17
N LEU A 29 34.70 45.41 -16.62
CA LEU A 29 36.06 45.97 -16.56
C LEU A 29 36.37 46.69 -17.89
N ILE A 30 36.89 47.91 -17.82
CA ILE A 30 37.38 48.66 -18.97
C ILE A 30 38.88 48.92 -18.77
N PHE A 31 39.69 48.68 -19.80
CA PHE A 31 41.12 49.00 -19.79
C PHE A 31 41.62 49.47 -21.16
N GLN A 32 42.78 50.14 -21.19
CA GLN A 32 43.46 50.48 -22.45
C GLN A 32 44.79 49.74 -22.57
N TYR A 33 45.08 49.17 -23.74
CA TYR A 33 46.34 48.48 -24.04
C TYR A 33 47.11 49.15 -25.20
N TYR A 34 48.41 48.85 -25.27
CA TYR A 34 49.35 49.38 -26.26
C TYR A 34 50.44 48.34 -26.58
N ILE A 35 50.79 48.20 -27.86
CA ILE A 35 51.80 47.27 -28.38
C ILE A 35 52.68 48.02 -29.38
N ALA A 36 53.98 48.15 -29.09
CA ALA A 36 54.95 48.80 -29.97
C ALA A 36 56.19 47.94 -30.19
N GLY A 37 56.55 47.69 -31.45
CA GLY A 37 57.77 46.98 -31.87
C GLY A 37 58.81 47.96 -32.43
N GLN A 38 60.09 47.56 -32.46
CA GLN A 38 61.18 48.45 -32.93
C GLN A 38 61.13 48.76 -34.45
N ARG A 39 60.32 48.05 -35.23
CA ARG A 39 60.13 48.22 -36.68
C ARG A 39 58.68 47.91 -37.04
N GLU A 40 58.18 48.41 -38.16
CA GLU A 40 56.95 47.90 -38.75
C GLU A 40 57.05 46.38 -38.99
N GLY A 41 55.93 45.67 -38.82
CA GLY A 41 55.89 44.21 -38.86
C GLY A 41 56.38 43.50 -37.59
N ALA A 42 57.12 44.16 -36.69
CA ALA A 42 57.63 43.54 -35.47
C ALA A 42 56.51 43.24 -34.46
N ASN A 43 56.52 42.02 -33.92
CA ASN A 43 55.58 41.53 -32.92
C ASN A 43 56.36 41.30 -31.60
N PRO A 44 56.39 42.27 -30.68
CA PRO A 44 57.25 42.25 -29.50
C PRO A 44 56.84 41.20 -28.45
N GLY A 45 55.58 40.75 -28.49
CA GLY A 45 54.99 39.88 -27.48
C GLY A 45 53.48 39.80 -27.61
N GLN A 46 52.89 38.86 -26.89
CA GLN A 46 51.45 38.70 -26.74
C GLN A 46 51.00 39.25 -25.39
N LEU A 47 49.87 39.95 -25.37
CA LEU A 47 49.15 40.29 -24.15
C LEU A 47 47.95 39.34 -24.01
N ASN A 48 47.83 38.67 -22.88
CA ASN A 48 46.78 37.71 -22.55
C ASN A 48 45.99 38.21 -21.31
N VAL A 49 44.69 37.95 -21.29
CA VAL A 49 43.82 38.22 -20.14
C VAL A 49 43.11 36.95 -19.72
N TYR A 50 43.14 36.65 -18.43
CA TYR A 50 42.52 35.49 -17.82
C TYR A 50 41.50 35.91 -16.75
N VAL A 51 40.38 35.20 -16.69
CA VAL A 51 39.44 35.24 -15.57
C VAL A 51 39.53 33.89 -14.86
N LYS A 52 40.00 33.94 -13.61
CA LYS A 52 40.31 32.80 -12.73
C LYS A 52 39.27 32.74 -11.61
N GLU A 53 38.41 31.72 -11.66
CA GLU A 53 37.31 31.52 -10.69
C GLU A 53 37.72 30.55 -9.58
N ASN A 54 37.32 30.80 -8.32
CA ASN A 54 37.56 29.96 -7.14
C ASN A 54 39.00 29.43 -7.02
N ASN A 55 40.00 30.32 -7.13
CA ASN A 55 41.43 30.00 -7.09
C ASN A 55 41.96 28.99 -8.14
N SER A 56 41.18 28.63 -9.17
CA SER A 56 41.54 27.67 -10.24
C SER A 56 42.88 27.93 -10.97
N PRO A 57 43.42 26.94 -11.70
CA PRO A 57 44.48 27.19 -12.69
C PRO A 57 44.07 28.29 -13.69
N LEU A 58 45.04 29.02 -14.24
CA LEU A 58 44.78 30.13 -15.18
C LEU A 58 43.96 29.70 -16.41
N GLY A 59 44.12 28.45 -16.88
CA GLY A 59 43.40 27.91 -18.01
C GLY A 59 43.75 28.61 -19.32
N ILE A 60 42.74 28.81 -20.16
CA ILE A 60 42.85 29.46 -21.47
C ILE A 60 42.56 30.96 -21.32
N PRO A 61 43.30 31.88 -21.98
CA PRO A 61 42.96 33.29 -21.96
C PRO A 61 41.57 33.52 -22.57
N VAL A 62 40.83 34.48 -22.00
CA VAL A 62 39.50 34.88 -22.50
C VAL A 62 39.62 35.91 -23.61
N TRP A 63 40.70 36.69 -23.60
CA TRP A 63 41.06 37.66 -24.62
C TRP A 63 42.58 37.72 -24.75
N ASN A 64 43.06 37.96 -25.96
CA ASN A 64 44.47 38.18 -26.25
C ASN A 64 44.68 39.19 -27.37
N ALA A 65 45.86 39.81 -27.39
CA ALA A 65 46.34 40.65 -28.47
C ALA A 65 47.80 40.33 -28.79
N SER A 66 48.07 40.07 -30.07
CA SER A 66 49.41 39.83 -30.63
C SER A 66 49.38 40.23 -32.09
N GLY A 67 50.40 40.94 -32.58
CA GLY A 67 50.44 41.37 -33.97
C GLY A 67 51.50 42.45 -34.24
N PRO A 68 51.63 42.89 -35.50
CA PRO A 68 52.49 43.99 -35.86
C PRO A 68 51.98 45.29 -35.23
N ALA A 69 52.91 46.06 -34.69
CA ALA A 69 52.60 47.23 -33.88
C ALA A 69 51.93 48.39 -34.65
N TYR A 70 50.77 48.81 -34.16
CA TYR A 70 50.23 50.15 -34.38
C TYR A 70 50.41 50.94 -33.08
N PRO A 71 51.15 52.08 -33.05
CA PRO A 71 51.47 52.81 -31.83
C PRO A 71 50.30 53.66 -31.32
N THR A 72 49.14 53.03 -31.15
CA THR A 72 47.86 53.63 -30.73
C THR A 72 47.35 52.91 -29.49
N TRP A 73 46.94 53.65 -28.46
CA TRP A 73 46.18 53.06 -27.35
C TRP A 73 44.82 52.57 -27.84
N ARG A 74 44.44 51.35 -27.47
CA ARG A 74 43.15 50.74 -27.81
C ARG A 74 42.42 50.33 -26.53
N GLN A 75 41.14 50.68 -26.44
CA GLN A 75 40.28 50.35 -25.31
C GLN A 75 39.62 48.97 -25.51
N VAL A 76 39.43 48.25 -24.41
CA VAL A 76 38.78 46.93 -24.35
C VAL A 76 37.79 46.92 -23.19
N GLU A 77 36.59 46.40 -23.46
CA GLU A 77 35.60 46.00 -22.45
C GLU A 77 35.77 44.50 -22.11
N LEU A 78 35.64 44.14 -20.84
CA LEU A 78 35.61 42.77 -20.34
C LEU A 78 34.39 42.62 -19.42
N ALA A 79 33.34 41.99 -19.95
CA ALA A 79 32.08 41.73 -19.27
C ALA A 79 32.18 40.40 -18.51
N VAL A 80 32.26 40.45 -17.17
CA VAL A 80 32.34 39.24 -16.33
C VAL A 80 31.00 38.99 -15.63
N SER A 81 30.47 37.78 -15.81
CA SER A 81 29.23 37.32 -15.19
C SER A 81 29.47 36.09 -14.32
N THR A 82 29.88 36.32 -13.07
CA THR A 82 30.09 35.30 -12.02
C THR A 82 29.16 35.56 -10.84
N PHE A 83 28.64 34.52 -10.21
CA PHE A 83 27.60 34.60 -9.18
C PHE A 83 28.05 33.90 -7.89
N TRP A 84 27.58 34.38 -6.74
CA TRP A 84 27.84 33.79 -5.42
C TRP A 84 27.36 32.31 -5.40
N PRO A 85 28.10 31.37 -4.78
CA PRO A 85 29.26 31.56 -3.88
C PRO A 85 30.61 31.78 -4.58
N ASN A 86 30.66 31.84 -5.91
CA ASN A 86 31.93 31.93 -6.62
C ASN A 86 32.57 33.33 -6.52
N PHE A 87 33.89 33.34 -6.47
CA PHE A 87 34.71 34.55 -6.55
C PHE A 87 35.71 34.44 -7.70
N TYR A 88 36.14 35.57 -8.24
CA TYR A 88 37.07 35.58 -9.37
C TYR A 88 38.21 36.58 -9.21
N GLN A 89 39.26 36.35 -9.98
CA GLN A 89 40.43 37.21 -10.10
C GLN A 89 40.74 37.42 -11.59
N ILE A 90 40.98 38.67 -11.97
CA ILE A 90 41.46 39.01 -13.32
C ILE A 90 42.98 39.04 -13.31
N VAL A 91 43.59 38.39 -14.29
CA VAL A 91 45.05 38.33 -14.46
C VAL A 91 45.42 38.79 -15.87
N PHE A 92 46.24 39.83 -15.95
CA PHE A 92 46.88 40.25 -17.19
C PHE A 92 48.27 39.61 -17.28
N GLU A 93 48.61 39.01 -18.41
CA GLU A 93 49.93 38.43 -18.67
C GLU A 93 50.52 38.98 -19.97
N ALA A 94 51.75 39.47 -19.89
CA ALA A 94 52.55 39.83 -21.05
C ALA A 94 53.60 38.74 -21.31
N VAL A 95 53.63 38.18 -22.53
CA VAL A 95 54.55 37.12 -22.96
C VAL A 95 55.47 37.66 -24.05
N SER A 96 56.78 37.64 -23.83
CA SER A 96 57.78 38.07 -24.82
C SER A 96 57.91 37.07 -25.97
N THR A 97 58.05 37.55 -27.21
CA THR A 97 58.47 36.74 -28.38
C THR A 97 59.99 36.69 -28.53
N GLY A 98 60.73 37.46 -27.74
CA GLY A 98 62.16 37.75 -27.94
C GLY A 98 62.42 38.96 -28.84
N GLN A 99 61.39 39.56 -29.47
CA GLN A 99 61.56 40.77 -30.27
C GLN A 99 61.52 42.04 -29.40
N ARG A 100 62.32 43.04 -29.78
CA ARG A 100 62.43 44.33 -29.06
C ARG A 100 61.16 45.18 -29.22
N GLY A 101 60.62 45.63 -28.09
CA GLY A 101 59.46 46.50 -28.04
C GLY A 101 58.86 46.65 -26.65
N LEU A 102 57.59 47.07 -26.60
CA LEU A 102 56.85 47.45 -25.41
C LEU A 102 55.42 46.90 -25.45
N LEU A 103 54.99 46.30 -24.35
CA LEU A 103 53.59 45.98 -24.05
C LEU A 103 53.16 46.82 -22.84
N ALA A 104 52.01 47.50 -22.91
CA ALA A 104 51.52 48.30 -21.80
C ALA A 104 50.00 48.26 -21.64
N ILE A 105 49.54 48.48 -20.40
CA ILE A 105 48.14 48.58 -19.98
C ILE A 105 48.00 49.76 -19.01
N LYS A 106 47.01 50.62 -19.23
CA LYS A 106 46.62 51.71 -18.35
C LYS A 106 45.10 51.77 -18.16
N ASP A 107 44.66 52.65 -17.27
CA ASP A 107 43.25 53.05 -17.06
C ASP A 107 42.31 51.84 -16.83
N VAL A 108 42.78 50.89 -16.03
CA VAL A 108 42.00 49.71 -15.61
C VAL A 108 40.95 50.17 -14.60
N THR A 109 39.68 50.17 -15.01
CA THR A 109 38.53 50.59 -14.21
C THR A 109 37.50 49.47 -14.12
N LEU A 110 36.94 49.28 -12.93
CA LEU A 110 35.87 48.31 -12.66
C LEU A 110 34.57 49.08 -12.45
N GLN A 111 33.54 48.76 -13.24
CA GLN A 111 32.20 49.33 -13.12
C GLN A 111 31.28 48.30 -12.49
N GLY A 112 30.52 48.71 -11.46
CA GLY A 112 29.44 47.93 -10.84
C GLY A 112 28.16 47.90 -11.67
N HIS A 113 28.29 47.90 -13.00
CA HIS A 113 27.18 47.82 -13.95
C HIS A 113 27.62 47.11 -15.23
N GLN A 114 26.64 46.71 -16.05
CA GLN A 114 26.88 46.00 -17.30
C GLN A 114 27.65 46.86 -18.32
N CYS A 115 28.48 46.22 -19.15
CA CYS A 115 29.17 46.86 -20.25
C CYS A 115 28.19 47.44 -21.30
N MET A 116 28.60 48.54 -21.94
CA MET A 116 27.76 49.26 -22.91
C MET A 116 27.77 48.63 -24.30
N SER A 117 28.90 48.04 -24.71
CA SER A 117 29.10 47.50 -26.07
C SER A 117 29.20 45.98 -26.09
N THR A 118 29.62 45.37 -24.98
CA THR A 118 29.95 43.95 -24.87
C THR A 118 28.88 43.22 -24.05
N PRO A 119 28.21 42.20 -24.61
CA PRO A 119 27.07 41.58 -23.94
C PRO A 119 27.49 40.68 -22.77
N HIS A 120 26.70 40.74 -21.70
CA HIS A 120 26.85 39.88 -20.52
C HIS A 120 26.07 38.57 -20.65
N PHE A 121 26.62 37.51 -20.09
CA PHE A 121 25.90 36.25 -19.83
C PHE A 121 25.11 36.29 -18.53
N LEU A 122 24.14 35.39 -18.39
CA LEU A 122 23.54 34.97 -17.13
C LEU A 122 24.09 33.60 -16.72
N HIS A 123 23.61 33.07 -15.59
CA HIS A 123 24.01 31.77 -15.06
C HIS A 123 23.86 30.63 -16.09
N ILE A 124 24.99 29.98 -16.42
CA ILE A 124 25.07 28.77 -17.24
C ILE A 124 24.79 27.55 -16.34
N LYS A 125 24.01 26.56 -16.80
CA LYS A 125 23.74 25.33 -16.02
C LYS A 125 24.76 24.24 -16.34
N GLY A 126 25.04 23.38 -15.36
CA GLY A 126 25.77 22.13 -15.57
C GLY A 126 24.96 21.14 -16.39
N VAL A 127 25.64 20.19 -17.02
CA VAL A 127 25.07 19.19 -17.93
C VAL A 127 25.65 17.83 -17.58
N GLU A 128 24.81 16.84 -17.24
CA GLU A 128 25.20 15.43 -17.27
C GLU A 128 24.75 14.80 -18.58
N VAL A 129 25.58 13.91 -19.15
CA VAL A 129 25.22 13.03 -20.27
C VAL A 129 25.85 11.66 -20.13
N ASN A 130 25.28 10.68 -20.83
CA ASN A 130 25.91 9.38 -21.03
C ASN A 130 26.98 9.47 -22.13
N ALA A 131 28.03 8.66 -22.02
CA ALA A 131 29.11 8.61 -22.99
C ALA A 131 28.59 8.31 -24.41
N ARG A 132 29.22 8.95 -25.41
CA ARG A 132 28.84 9.01 -26.84
C ARG A 132 27.62 9.88 -27.15
N GLN A 133 26.91 10.43 -26.16
CA GLN A 133 25.86 11.42 -26.41
C GLN A 133 26.45 12.82 -26.61
N THR A 134 25.62 13.72 -27.13
CA THR A 134 25.94 15.16 -27.28
C THR A 134 25.52 15.91 -26.04
N ALA A 135 26.43 16.69 -25.45
CA ALA A 135 26.11 17.58 -24.33
C ALA A 135 25.75 18.99 -24.83
N THR A 136 24.47 19.34 -24.70
CA THR A 136 23.93 20.64 -25.12
C THR A 136 23.96 21.64 -23.97
N PHE A 137 24.85 22.63 -24.05
CA PHE A 137 24.89 23.79 -23.16
C PHE A 137 24.01 24.93 -23.68
N GLN A 138 23.37 25.65 -22.77
CA GLN A 138 22.58 26.85 -23.07
C GLN A 138 23.04 28.02 -22.20
N CYS A 139 23.40 29.13 -22.86
CA CYS A 139 23.80 30.36 -22.20
C CYS A 139 22.85 31.50 -22.60
N THR A 140 22.20 32.12 -21.62
CA THR A 140 21.37 33.31 -21.88
C THR A 140 22.25 34.54 -21.91
N VAL A 141 22.09 35.35 -22.95
CA VAL A 141 22.88 36.54 -23.25
C VAL A 141 21.98 37.78 -23.20
N ASN A 142 22.45 38.85 -22.57
CA ASN A 142 21.78 40.15 -22.59
C ASN A 142 21.97 40.85 -23.94
N GLY A 143 20.96 41.60 -24.38
CA GLY A 143 20.92 42.29 -25.67
C GLY A 143 20.12 41.51 -26.74
N ARG A 144 20.52 41.67 -27.99
CA ARG A 144 20.00 40.95 -29.17
C ARG A 144 21.18 40.28 -29.89
N PRO A 145 20.98 39.18 -30.65
CA PRO A 145 22.03 38.65 -31.51
C PRO A 145 22.44 39.71 -32.54
N GLN A 146 23.73 39.71 -32.90
CA GLN A 146 24.34 40.57 -33.92
C GLN A 146 25.40 39.76 -34.65
N ASP A 147 25.58 39.99 -35.95
CA ASP A 147 26.51 39.20 -36.78
C ASP A 147 28.00 39.45 -36.43
N SER A 148 28.31 40.52 -35.69
CA SER A 148 29.64 40.78 -35.14
C SER A 148 29.92 40.11 -33.79
N HIS A 149 28.94 39.42 -33.19
CA HIS A 149 29.16 38.62 -32.00
C HIS A 149 29.57 37.19 -32.36
N ASN A 150 30.81 36.82 -32.05
CA ASN A 150 31.29 35.44 -32.16
C ASN A 150 31.16 34.74 -30.80
N LEU A 151 30.39 33.64 -30.73
CA LEU A 151 30.11 32.91 -29.48
C LEU A 151 30.62 31.47 -29.55
N TRP A 152 31.24 31.01 -28.45
CA TRP A 152 31.62 29.61 -28.27
C TRP A 152 31.61 29.19 -26.79
N LEU A 153 31.50 27.88 -26.57
CA LEU A 153 31.73 27.23 -25.30
C LEU A 153 33.22 26.88 -25.17
N GLN A 154 33.83 27.20 -24.03
CA GLN A 154 35.24 26.96 -23.73
C GLN A 154 35.39 26.07 -22.48
N GLY A 155 35.87 24.85 -22.68
CA GLY A 155 36.26 23.92 -21.62
C GLY A 155 37.66 24.21 -21.07
N ILE A 156 37.84 24.08 -19.75
CA ILE A 156 39.12 24.32 -19.07
C ILE A 156 40.24 23.38 -19.56
N GLY A 157 39.88 22.20 -20.08
CA GLY A 157 40.79 21.22 -20.66
C GLY A 157 41.14 21.41 -22.14
N GLY A 158 40.69 22.49 -22.79
CA GLY A 158 41.02 22.79 -24.19
C GLY A 158 39.91 22.46 -25.21
N ARG A 159 38.94 21.61 -24.85
CA ARG A 159 37.75 21.32 -25.68
C ARG A 159 36.93 22.60 -25.88
N GLN A 160 36.50 22.87 -27.11
CA GLN A 160 35.66 24.03 -27.46
C GLN A 160 34.54 23.58 -28.39
N ALA A 161 33.39 24.24 -28.33
CA ALA A 161 32.26 24.04 -29.23
C ALA A 161 31.73 25.39 -29.73
N PRO A 162 31.56 25.59 -31.06
CA PRO A 162 30.94 26.81 -31.58
C PRO A 162 29.47 26.89 -31.21
N MET A 163 28.89 28.09 -31.28
CA MET A 163 27.45 28.28 -31.20
C MET A 163 26.73 27.55 -32.35
N ARG A 164 25.77 26.68 -32.01
CA ARG A 164 24.90 25.98 -32.95
C ARG A 164 23.75 26.88 -33.42
N GLU A 165 23.07 27.54 -32.49
CA GLU A 165 21.90 28.38 -32.78
C GLU A 165 21.70 29.49 -31.74
N THR A 166 20.95 30.54 -32.10
CA THR A 166 20.39 31.52 -31.17
C THR A 166 18.88 31.54 -31.20
N ARG A 167 18.24 31.61 -30.03
CA ARG A 167 16.79 31.78 -29.89
C ARG A 167 16.47 33.04 -29.07
N PRO A 168 15.69 34.01 -29.60
CA PRO A 168 15.27 35.16 -28.80
C PRO A 168 14.32 34.72 -27.68
N VAL A 169 14.51 35.28 -26.48
CA VAL A 169 13.66 35.04 -25.31
C VAL A 169 12.72 36.22 -25.08
N ASN A 170 13.24 37.43 -25.20
CA ASN A 170 12.46 38.67 -25.15
C ASN A 170 13.23 39.81 -25.85
N SER A 171 12.69 41.03 -25.84
CA SER A 171 13.26 42.20 -26.51
C SER A 171 14.66 42.63 -26.02
N ARG A 172 15.15 42.07 -24.90
CA ARG A 172 16.42 42.35 -24.24
C ARG A 172 17.31 41.11 -24.00
N ARG A 173 16.90 39.89 -24.39
CA ARG A 173 17.66 38.64 -24.14
C ARG A 173 17.46 37.59 -25.22
N TYR A 174 18.51 36.82 -25.49
CA TYR A 174 18.48 35.60 -26.32
C TYR A 174 19.24 34.46 -25.62
N ILE A 175 18.94 33.22 -25.98
CA ILE A 175 19.73 32.04 -25.61
C ILE A 175 20.64 31.70 -26.79
N ALA A 176 21.90 31.40 -26.51
CA ALA A 176 22.81 30.74 -27.43
C ALA A 176 23.02 29.28 -26.98
N THR A 177 23.01 28.36 -27.93
CA THR A 177 23.10 26.91 -27.69
C THR A 177 24.39 26.35 -28.28
N PHE A 178 25.06 25.45 -27.57
CA PHE A 178 26.38 24.90 -27.90
C PHE A 178 26.39 23.39 -27.67
N ASP A 179 26.83 22.62 -28.66
CA ASP A 179 26.81 21.16 -28.59
C ASP A 179 28.24 20.60 -28.53
N VAL A 180 28.55 19.85 -27.47
CA VAL A 180 29.76 19.03 -27.40
C VAL A 180 29.40 17.62 -27.86
N GLU A 181 29.63 17.33 -29.13
CA GLU A 181 29.27 16.04 -29.74
C GLU A 181 30.18 14.87 -29.31
N ASN A 182 29.60 13.67 -29.29
CA ASN A 182 30.27 12.39 -29.04
C ASN A 182 31.16 12.40 -27.78
N THR A 183 30.58 12.77 -26.64
CA THR A 183 31.31 12.96 -25.38
C THR A 183 31.96 11.69 -24.85
N THR A 184 33.16 11.83 -24.29
CA THR A 184 33.88 10.76 -23.59
C THR A 184 34.09 11.10 -22.12
N LYS A 185 34.46 10.12 -21.28
CA LYS A 185 34.72 10.37 -19.86
C LYS A 185 35.83 11.43 -19.64
N GLY A 186 36.74 11.59 -20.60
CA GLY A 186 37.79 12.62 -20.62
C GLY A 186 37.35 14.01 -21.06
N ASP A 187 36.15 14.18 -21.63
CA ASP A 187 35.56 15.50 -21.90
C ASP A 187 34.91 16.12 -20.64
N SER A 188 34.75 15.34 -19.57
CA SER A 188 34.19 15.81 -18.29
C SER A 188 35.05 16.91 -17.66
N GLY A 189 34.41 17.93 -17.09
CA GLY A 189 35.07 19.07 -16.46
C GLY A 189 34.33 20.37 -16.67
N ARG A 190 34.98 21.50 -16.37
CA ARG A 190 34.33 22.82 -16.37
C ARG A 190 34.36 23.53 -17.72
N TYR A 191 33.20 24.01 -18.16
CA TYR A 191 32.95 24.76 -19.39
C TYR A 191 32.32 26.12 -19.08
N ARG A 192 32.66 27.15 -19.87
CA ARG A 192 32.07 28.50 -19.78
C ARG A 192 31.74 29.04 -21.16
N CYS A 193 30.75 29.91 -21.27
CA CYS A 193 30.46 30.61 -22.52
C CYS A 193 31.33 31.86 -22.66
N ILE A 194 31.82 32.08 -23.88
CA ILE A 194 32.60 33.23 -24.31
C ILE A 194 31.85 33.92 -25.46
N VAL A 195 31.85 35.26 -25.47
CA VAL A 195 31.40 36.08 -26.61
C VAL A 195 32.45 37.13 -26.91
N HIS A 196 32.90 37.23 -28.15
CA HIS A 196 33.74 38.35 -28.61
C HIS A 196 32.89 39.35 -29.38
N SER A 197 33.16 40.64 -29.17
CA SER A 197 32.53 41.78 -29.86
C SER A 197 33.61 42.71 -30.44
N ASP A 198 33.19 43.68 -31.27
CA ASP A 198 34.07 44.73 -31.82
C ASP A 198 34.76 45.61 -30.76
N LYS A 199 34.39 45.46 -29.48
CA LYS A 199 34.87 46.28 -28.34
C LYS A 199 35.45 45.47 -27.19
N GLY A 200 35.27 44.15 -27.15
CA GLY A 200 35.53 43.41 -25.92
C GLY A 200 35.22 41.92 -25.94
N VAL A 201 35.23 41.34 -24.74
CA VAL A 201 34.85 39.95 -24.47
C VAL A 201 33.85 39.86 -23.31
N GLY A 202 32.79 39.08 -23.47
CA GLY A 202 31.94 38.62 -22.38
C GLY A 202 32.28 37.19 -21.97
N VAL A 203 32.20 36.90 -20.67
CA VAL A 203 32.46 35.57 -20.10
C VAL A 203 31.44 35.21 -19.01
N SER A 204 30.99 33.96 -19.00
CA SER A 204 30.22 33.39 -17.88
C SER A 204 31.14 32.82 -16.80
N SER A 205 30.57 32.53 -15.62
CA SER A 205 31.07 31.50 -14.71
C SER A 205 31.26 30.16 -15.42
N TYR A 206 32.03 29.27 -14.82
CA TYR A 206 32.05 27.88 -15.23
C TYR A 206 30.78 27.11 -14.79
N ALA A 207 30.42 26.10 -15.57
CA ALA A 207 29.51 25.02 -15.22
C ALA A 207 30.13 23.67 -15.59
N ASP A 208 29.76 22.61 -14.88
CA ASP A 208 30.34 21.28 -15.07
C ASP A 208 29.64 20.47 -16.17
N LEU A 209 30.44 19.83 -17.01
CA LEU A 209 30.06 18.69 -17.85
C LEU A 209 30.44 17.40 -17.13
N THR A 210 29.46 16.54 -16.88
CA THR A 210 29.67 15.21 -16.28
C THR A 210 29.33 14.14 -17.31
N VAL A 211 30.32 13.34 -17.72
CA VAL A 211 30.11 12.25 -18.69
C VAL A 211 30.19 10.89 -18.00
N LYS A 212 29.06 10.18 -17.95
CA LYS A 212 28.89 8.89 -17.26
C LYS A 212 28.91 7.73 -18.25
N GLN A 213 29.45 6.58 -17.85
CA GLN A 213 29.43 5.35 -18.65
C GLN A 213 28.17 4.51 -18.33
N PRO A 214 27.39 4.09 -19.34
CA PRO A 214 26.27 3.17 -19.15
C PRO A 214 26.68 1.85 -18.43
N PRO A 215 25.84 1.32 -17.51
CA PRO A 215 26.19 0.19 -16.65
C PRO A 215 26.03 -1.17 -17.33
N VAL A 216 27.06 -2.02 -17.28
CA VAL A 216 27.06 -3.38 -17.86
C VAL A 216 27.26 -4.43 -16.75
N PRO A 217 26.40 -5.45 -16.60
CA PRO A 217 26.61 -6.53 -15.63
C PRO A 217 27.93 -7.27 -15.85
N ILE A 218 28.67 -7.55 -14.77
CA ILE A 218 29.94 -8.28 -14.83
C ILE A 218 29.73 -9.80 -15.00
N ALA A 219 28.59 -10.33 -14.56
CA ALA A 219 28.29 -11.77 -14.53
C ALA A 219 26.96 -12.11 -15.22
N PRO A 220 26.82 -13.32 -15.81
CA PRO A 220 25.54 -13.79 -16.35
C PRO A 220 24.51 -14.00 -15.24
N PRO A 221 23.19 -13.92 -15.51
CA PRO A 221 22.17 -14.25 -14.52
C PRO A 221 22.25 -15.74 -14.11
N GLN A 222 21.81 -16.08 -12.90
CA GLN A 222 21.82 -17.47 -12.42
C GLN A 222 20.51 -18.17 -12.79
N LEU A 223 20.58 -19.44 -13.20
CA LEU A 223 19.41 -20.26 -13.52
C LEU A 223 18.90 -20.98 -12.26
N THR A 224 17.70 -20.63 -11.78
CA THR A 224 17.16 -21.16 -10.52
C THR A 224 16.18 -22.32 -10.72
N ALA A 225 15.39 -22.32 -11.81
CA ALA A 225 14.55 -23.47 -12.16
C ALA A 225 14.20 -23.56 -13.66
N VAL A 226 14.05 -24.79 -14.16
CA VAL A 226 13.75 -25.09 -15.58
C VAL A 226 12.38 -25.76 -15.71
N GLY A 227 11.48 -25.15 -16.48
CA GLY A 227 10.20 -25.71 -16.91
C GLY A 227 10.22 -26.24 -18.34
N ALA A 228 9.05 -26.68 -18.83
CA ALA A 228 8.88 -27.07 -20.24
C ALA A 228 8.50 -25.89 -21.16
N THR A 229 8.06 -24.77 -20.59
CA THR A 229 7.72 -23.52 -21.32
C THR A 229 8.09 -22.27 -20.51
N TYR A 230 9.03 -22.40 -19.57
CA TYR A 230 9.51 -21.29 -18.74
C TYR A 230 10.90 -21.57 -18.18
N LEU A 231 11.62 -20.49 -17.84
CA LEU A 231 12.87 -20.50 -17.10
C LEU A 231 12.76 -19.49 -15.95
N TRP A 232 13.20 -19.87 -14.76
CA TRP A 232 13.38 -18.93 -13.65
C TRP A 232 14.85 -18.55 -13.55
N ILE A 233 15.11 -17.26 -13.40
CA ILE A 233 16.46 -16.69 -13.31
C ILE A 233 16.57 -15.73 -12.13
N GLN A 234 17.79 -15.53 -11.63
CA GLN A 234 18.14 -14.50 -10.67
C GLN A 234 19.13 -13.51 -11.30
N LEU A 235 18.85 -12.21 -11.16
CA LEU A 235 19.63 -11.13 -11.76
C LEU A 235 20.91 -10.87 -10.96
N ASN A 236 22.08 -11.01 -11.61
CA ASN A 236 23.37 -10.62 -11.03
C ASN A 236 23.68 -9.12 -11.27
N ALA A 237 22.70 -8.25 -11.02
CA ALA A 237 22.76 -6.81 -11.33
C ALA A 237 23.56 -5.96 -10.32
N ASN A 238 24.03 -6.56 -9.22
CA ASN A 238 24.70 -5.85 -8.11
C ASN A 238 26.21 -5.60 -8.36
N SER A 239 26.75 -6.01 -9.52
CA SER A 239 28.17 -5.84 -9.85
C SER A 239 28.29 -5.45 -11.32
N ILE A 240 28.69 -4.21 -11.56
CA ILE A 240 28.66 -3.56 -12.88
C ILE A 240 30.00 -2.95 -13.27
N ASN A 241 30.29 -2.93 -14.57
CA ASN A 241 31.26 -2.04 -15.19
C ASN A 241 30.51 -0.84 -15.75
N GLY A 242 30.81 0.37 -15.29
CA GLY A 242 30.15 1.62 -15.68
C GLY A 242 29.89 2.52 -14.47
N ASP A 243 29.08 3.57 -14.65
CA ASP A 243 28.69 4.52 -13.60
C ASP A 243 27.18 4.40 -13.30
N GLY A 244 26.79 4.38 -12.02
CA GLY A 244 25.37 4.34 -11.62
C GLY A 244 24.63 5.70 -11.69
N PRO A 245 23.41 5.79 -11.12
CA PRO A 245 22.60 4.71 -10.57
C PRO A 245 21.90 3.89 -11.66
N ILE A 246 21.37 2.70 -11.33
CA ILE A 246 20.54 1.89 -12.23
C ILE A 246 19.08 2.18 -11.92
N VAL A 247 18.32 2.71 -12.88
CA VAL A 247 16.88 2.99 -12.73
C VAL A 247 16.00 1.87 -13.28
N GLU A 248 16.44 1.18 -14.34
CA GLU A 248 15.67 0.14 -15.01
C GLU A 248 16.55 -1.09 -15.33
N ARG A 249 15.91 -2.25 -15.36
CA ARG A 249 16.53 -3.56 -15.60
C ARG A 249 15.66 -4.33 -16.59
N GLU A 250 16.25 -4.76 -17.69
CA GLU A 250 15.59 -5.61 -18.68
C GLU A 250 16.28 -6.97 -18.78
N VAL A 251 15.51 -7.97 -19.20
CA VAL A 251 16.02 -9.28 -19.60
C VAL A 251 15.76 -9.45 -21.10
N GLU A 252 16.83 -9.35 -21.89
CA GLU A 252 16.85 -9.82 -23.28
C GLU A 252 16.99 -11.34 -23.26
N TYR A 253 16.12 -12.05 -23.97
CA TYR A 253 16.33 -13.47 -24.22
C TYR A 253 16.03 -13.84 -25.67
N ARG A 254 16.85 -14.74 -26.20
CA ARG A 254 16.77 -15.18 -27.59
C ARG A 254 17.04 -16.66 -27.72
N THR A 255 16.41 -17.32 -28.68
CA THR A 255 16.79 -18.69 -29.06
C THR A 255 18.23 -18.69 -29.59
N VAL A 256 19.04 -19.73 -29.31
CA VAL A 256 20.39 -19.89 -29.89
C VAL A 256 20.36 -19.95 -31.43
N ALA A 257 19.22 -20.31 -32.03
CA ALA A 257 18.99 -20.29 -33.48
C ALA A 257 18.58 -18.91 -34.05
N GLY A 258 18.47 -17.87 -33.21
CA GLY A 258 18.15 -16.49 -33.62
C GLY A 258 16.71 -16.22 -34.10
N SER A 259 15.79 -17.17 -33.97
CA SER A 259 14.41 -17.06 -34.49
C SER A 259 13.43 -16.30 -33.60
N LEU A 260 13.76 -16.10 -32.32
CA LEU A 260 13.02 -15.28 -31.36
C LEU A 260 14.01 -14.38 -30.62
N ILE A 261 13.66 -13.11 -30.45
CA ILE A 261 14.27 -12.15 -29.53
C ILE A 261 13.09 -11.43 -28.84
N ASP A 262 13.11 -11.35 -27.51
CA ASP A 262 12.11 -10.64 -26.71
C ASP A 262 12.79 -9.99 -25.49
N ASN A 263 12.33 -8.80 -25.13
CA ASN A 263 12.85 -7.99 -24.03
C ASN A 263 11.74 -7.75 -23.01
N GLN A 264 12.04 -8.01 -21.74
CA GLN A 264 11.07 -7.83 -20.66
C GLN A 264 11.66 -6.97 -19.54
N PRO A 265 10.98 -5.89 -19.10
CA PRO A 265 11.37 -5.14 -17.91
C PRO A 265 11.15 -5.99 -16.65
N VAL A 266 12.00 -5.81 -15.64
CA VAL A 266 12.03 -6.67 -14.44
C VAL A 266 12.25 -5.88 -13.14
N ASP A 267 11.19 -5.82 -12.32
CA ASP A 267 11.20 -5.11 -11.02
C ASP A 267 11.83 -5.93 -9.88
N LYS A 268 11.82 -7.26 -9.97
CA LYS A 268 12.25 -8.17 -8.89
C LYS A 268 13.58 -8.87 -9.23
N THR A 269 14.42 -9.10 -8.23
CA THR A 269 15.74 -9.76 -8.39
C THR A 269 15.66 -11.21 -8.93
N THR A 270 14.49 -11.84 -8.86
CA THR A 270 14.20 -13.15 -9.44
C THR A 270 13.04 -13.02 -10.43
N HIS A 271 13.25 -13.45 -11.67
CA HIS A 271 12.28 -13.34 -12.77
C HIS A 271 11.90 -14.71 -13.33
N LYS A 272 10.72 -14.79 -13.94
CA LYS A 272 10.21 -15.96 -14.66
C LYS A 272 9.97 -15.60 -16.12
N ILE A 273 10.90 -15.99 -16.99
CA ILE A 273 10.70 -15.93 -18.44
C ILE A 273 9.66 -17.01 -18.80
N GLY A 274 8.48 -16.57 -19.22
CA GLY A 274 7.35 -17.44 -19.58
C GLY A 274 7.26 -17.74 -21.08
N HIS A 275 6.24 -18.52 -21.46
CA HIS A 275 5.82 -18.75 -22.86
C HIS A 275 6.86 -19.31 -23.83
N LEU A 276 7.98 -19.83 -23.31
CA LEU A 276 9.08 -20.39 -24.10
C LEU A 276 8.69 -21.68 -24.83
N ASP A 277 9.38 -21.95 -25.94
CA ASP A 277 9.24 -23.22 -26.65
C ASP A 277 9.88 -24.38 -25.87
N PRO A 278 9.28 -25.58 -25.87
CA PRO A 278 9.86 -26.77 -25.24
C PRO A 278 11.08 -27.32 -25.97
N ASP A 279 11.97 -27.95 -25.22
CA ASP A 279 13.25 -28.52 -25.69
C ASP A 279 14.10 -27.54 -26.54
N THR A 280 14.02 -26.25 -26.24
CA THR A 280 14.67 -25.16 -26.99
C THR A 280 15.70 -24.47 -26.10
N GLU A 281 16.85 -24.13 -26.70
CA GLU A 281 17.97 -23.48 -26.01
C GLU A 281 17.94 -21.97 -26.20
N TYR A 282 18.07 -21.24 -25.10
CA TYR A 282 18.00 -19.78 -25.04
C TYR A 282 19.31 -19.21 -24.50
N GLU A 283 19.75 -18.10 -25.10
CA GLU A 283 20.69 -17.15 -24.51
C GLU A 283 19.88 -16.06 -23.78
N ILE A 284 20.28 -15.72 -22.56
CA ILE A 284 19.57 -14.79 -21.68
C ILE A 284 20.59 -13.80 -21.11
N SER A 285 20.44 -12.53 -21.45
CA SER A 285 21.29 -11.43 -20.98
C SER A 285 20.47 -10.42 -20.19
N VAL A 286 21.14 -9.71 -19.28
CA VAL A 286 20.53 -8.60 -18.52
C VAL A 286 21.04 -7.29 -19.09
N LEU A 287 20.15 -6.37 -19.40
CA LEU A 287 20.47 -4.98 -19.71
C LEU A 287 20.14 -4.11 -18.48
N LEU A 288 20.93 -3.07 -18.27
CA LEU A 288 20.77 -2.13 -17.17
C LEU A 288 20.76 -0.72 -17.74
N THR A 289 19.79 0.09 -17.35
CA THR A 289 19.64 1.47 -17.81
C THR A 289 19.91 2.43 -16.65
N ARG A 290 20.84 3.35 -16.85
CA ARG A 290 21.01 4.55 -16.01
C ARG A 290 20.21 5.73 -16.57
N PRO A 291 19.97 6.82 -15.82
CA PRO A 291 19.25 7.99 -16.30
C PRO A 291 19.82 8.61 -17.59
N LEU A 292 18.97 9.40 -18.26
CA LEU A 292 19.25 10.16 -19.50
C LEU A 292 19.41 9.29 -20.75
N ASP A 293 19.27 9.91 -21.93
CA ASP A 293 19.35 9.24 -23.23
C ASP A 293 20.65 8.45 -23.40
N GLY A 294 20.57 7.28 -24.02
CA GLY A 294 21.71 6.37 -24.19
C GLY A 294 22.26 5.79 -22.88
N GLY A 295 21.50 5.83 -21.78
CA GLY A 295 21.88 5.28 -20.49
C GLY A 295 21.81 3.75 -20.37
N THR A 296 21.25 3.06 -21.36
CA THR A 296 21.23 1.59 -21.45
C THR A 296 22.62 1.05 -21.78
N GLY A 297 23.17 0.23 -20.89
CA GLY A 297 24.42 -0.48 -21.11
C GLY A 297 24.30 -1.60 -22.15
N ALA A 298 25.46 -2.07 -22.63
CA ALA A 298 25.51 -3.31 -23.40
C ALA A 298 24.98 -4.49 -22.57
N PRO A 299 24.33 -5.50 -23.18
CA PRO A 299 23.88 -6.69 -22.48
C PRO A 299 25.04 -7.38 -21.74
N GLY A 300 24.81 -7.75 -20.48
CA GLY A 300 25.74 -8.54 -19.70
C GLY A 300 25.96 -9.94 -20.29
N PRO A 301 26.97 -10.70 -19.80
CA PRO A 301 27.28 -12.04 -20.32
C PRO A 301 26.04 -12.94 -20.37
N PRO A 302 25.82 -13.70 -21.47
CA PRO A 302 24.62 -14.51 -21.60
C PRO A 302 24.68 -15.79 -20.76
N LEU A 303 23.61 -16.04 -20.00
CA LEU A 303 23.27 -17.36 -19.49
C LEU A 303 22.74 -18.20 -20.66
N ARG A 304 23.27 -19.41 -20.86
CA ARG A 304 22.65 -20.41 -21.76
C ARG A 304 21.83 -21.41 -20.95
N ALA A 305 20.58 -21.60 -21.35
CA ALA A 305 19.64 -22.48 -20.67
C ALA A 305 18.68 -23.16 -21.66
N LYS A 306 18.46 -24.47 -21.50
CA LYS A 306 17.53 -25.25 -22.33
C LYS A 306 16.25 -25.58 -21.57
N THR A 307 15.10 -25.32 -22.18
CA THR A 307 13.79 -25.75 -21.63
C THR A 307 13.63 -27.27 -21.71
N LYS A 308 12.77 -27.84 -20.88
CA LYS A 308 12.46 -29.29 -20.89
C LYS A 308 11.54 -29.65 -22.06
N CYS A 309 11.62 -30.91 -22.52
CA CYS A 309 10.63 -31.50 -23.43
C CYS A 309 9.20 -31.41 -22.87
N ALA A 310 8.24 -30.91 -23.67
CA ALA A 310 6.83 -30.88 -23.28
C ALA A 310 6.11 -32.21 -23.54
N VAL A 311 6.17 -33.11 -22.54
CA VAL A 311 5.13 -34.12 -22.35
C VAL A 311 3.95 -33.45 -21.65
N HIS A 312 2.77 -33.47 -22.27
CA HIS A 312 1.57 -32.95 -21.63
C HIS A 312 0.83 -34.10 -20.93
N PRO A 313 0.51 -33.98 -19.62
CA PRO A 313 -0.27 -35.00 -18.93
C PRO A 313 -1.66 -35.09 -19.57
N GLY A 314 -2.01 -36.29 -20.04
CA GLY A 314 -3.41 -36.65 -20.25
C GLY A 314 -3.98 -37.29 -18.98
N GLY A 315 -5.31 -37.41 -18.93
CA GLY A 315 -6.01 -37.92 -17.74
C GLY A 315 -5.61 -39.34 -17.37
N THR A 316 -5.45 -39.57 -16.07
CA THR A 316 -5.39 -40.90 -15.46
C THR A 316 -6.78 -41.33 -15.00
N TYR A 317 -7.12 -42.58 -15.28
CA TYR A 317 -8.38 -43.23 -14.92
C TYR A 317 -8.05 -44.53 -14.18
N GLU A 318 -9.07 -45.33 -13.82
CA GLU A 318 -8.87 -46.58 -13.06
C GLU A 318 -8.06 -47.61 -13.86
N GLU A 319 -8.44 -47.90 -15.11
CA GLU A 319 -7.75 -48.92 -15.94
C GLU A 319 -7.08 -48.33 -17.19
N LYS A 320 -6.96 -47.00 -17.26
CA LYS A 320 -6.59 -46.28 -18.49
C LYS A 320 -5.71 -45.06 -18.20
N ILE A 321 -4.71 -44.82 -19.04
CA ILE A 321 -3.86 -43.63 -19.01
C ILE A 321 -3.81 -43.02 -20.42
N ALA A 322 -4.21 -41.76 -20.54
CA ALA A 322 -4.07 -41.00 -21.78
C ALA A 322 -2.71 -40.29 -21.81
N LEU A 323 -1.90 -40.55 -22.84
CA LEU A 323 -0.59 -39.94 -23.04
C LEU A 323 -0.63 -39.00 -24.26
N ARG A 324 -0.04 -37.80 -24.14
CA ARG A 324 0.06 -36.80 -25.23
C ARG A 324 1.49 -36.28 -25.37
N TRP A 325 2.00 -36.23 -26.59
CA TRP A 325 3.36 -35.79 -26.93
C TRP A 325 3.34 -34.88 -28.16
N ARG A 326 4.24 -33.89 -28.22
CA ARG A 326 4.46 -33.09 -29.43
C ARG A 326 5.37 -33.85 -30.41
N ARG A 327 5.38 -33.47 -31.69
CA ARG A 327 6.36 -34.01 -32.67
C ARG A 327 7.78 -33.51 -32.32
N PRO A 328 8.85 -34.30 -32.57
CA PRO A 328 10.22 -33.83 -32.41
C PRO A 328 10.50 -32.62 -33.31
N VAL A 329 11.07 -31.56 -32.74
CA VAL A 329 11.28 -30.28 -33.46
C VAL A 329 12.60 -30.29 -34.25
N GLN A 330 13.66 -30.88 -33.72
CA GLN A 330 14.93 -31.03 -34.45
C GLN A 330 14.93 -32.29 -35.33
N THR A 331 14.93 -32.09 -36.65
CA THR A 331 15.24 -33.14 -37.64
C THR A 331 16.58 -32.84 -38.29
N TYR A 332 17.65 -33.46 -37.79
CA TYR A 332 18.99 -33.41 -38.41
C TYR A 332 19.02 -34.24 -39.70
N GLY A 333 18.44 -33.68 -40.77
CA GLY A 333 18.40 -34.25 -42.11
C GLY A 333 16.98 -34.43 -42.67
N ILE A 334 16.87 -34.39 -44.00
CA ILE A 334 15.60 -34.53 -44.72
C ILE A 334 15.07 -35.96 -44.59
N ILE A 335 14.06 -36.16 -43.74
CA ILE A 335 13.34 -37.45 -43.60
C ILE A 335 11.84 -37.19 -43.81
N LYS A 336 11.37 -37.37 -45.05
CA LYS A 336 10.00 -36.98 -45.45
C LYS A 336 8.88 -37.97 -45.09
N LEU A 337 9.16 -39.21 -44.66
CA LEU A 337 8.10 -40.23 -44.49
C LEU A 337 8.17 -41.17 -43.27
N CYS A 338 9.30 -41.31 -42.56
CA CYS A 338 9.42 -42.32 -41.50
C CYS A 338 9.93 -41.75 -40.17
N VAL A 339 9.01 -41.31 -39.32
CA VAL A 339 9.24 -41.05 -37.89
C VAL A 339 8.16 -41.73 -37.07
N ASN A 340 8.33 -43.01 -36.77
CA ASN A 340 7.34 -43.78 -36.00
C ASN A 340 7.75 -43.79 -34.52
N PRO A 341 7.02 -43.12 -33.62
CA PRO A 341 7.29 -43.22 -32.18
C PRO A 341 6.98 -44.63 -31.66
N GLN A 342 7.98 -45.24 -31.04
CA GLN A 342 7.83 -46.41 -30.17
C GLN A 342 7.56 -45.91 -28.75
N ILE A 343 6.54 -46.45 -28.10
CA ILE A 343 6.22 -46.19 -26.70
C ILE A 343 6.22 -47.52 -25.97
N SER A 344 7.19 -47.74 -25.09
CA SER A 344 7.22 -48.90 -24.19
C SER A 344 6.76 -48.49 -22.80
N TYR A 345 5.83 -49.25 -22.22
CA TYR A 345 5.37 -49.05 -20.85
C TYR A 345 5.69 -50.25 -19.97
N LYS A 346 5.95 -50.00 -18.68
CA LYS A 346 6.17 -51.04 -17.66
C LYS A 346 5.62 -50.57 -16.32
N ALA A 347 4.86 -51.41 -15.63
CA ALA A 347 4.56 -51.22 -14.22
C ALA A 347 5.84 -51.17 -13.38
N LEU A 348 5.87 -50.26 -12.40
CA LEU A 348 6.93 -50.10 -11.41
C LEU A 348 6.49 -50.58 -10.03
N SER A 349 5.26 -50.26 -9.64
CA SER A 349 4.67 -50.55 -8.34
C SER A 349 3.14 -50.50 -8.40
N SER A 350 2.48 -51.03 -7.37
CA SER A 350 1.04 -50.94 -7.12
C SER A 350 0.82 -50.70 -5.63
N PHE A 351 -0.30 -50.07 -5.26
CA PHE A 351 -0.75 -50.07 -3.87
C PHE A 351 -1.31 -51.44 -3.45
N ASP A 352 -1.74 -52.26 -4.41
CA ASP A 352 -2.23 -53.63 -4.22
C ASP A 352 -1.07 -54.62 -4.18
N THR A 353 -0.74 -55.11 -3.00
CA THR A 353 0.43 -55.97 -2.76
C THR A 353 0.23 -57.43 -3.20
N GLU A 354 -1.00 -57.83 -3.53
CA GLU A 354 -1.33 -59.20 -3.95
C GLU A 354 -1.29 -59.39 -5.47
N PHE A 355 -1.09 -58.31 -6.24
CA PHE A 355 -1.12 -58.34 -7.71
C PHE A 355 0.27 -58.46 -8.35
N ASP A 356 0.47 -59.44 -9.23
CA ASP A 356 1.72 -59.61 -9.98
C ASP A 356 1.86 -58.63 -11.16
N LEU A 357 2.81 -57.70 -11.01
CA LEU A 357 3.11 -56.65 -11.98
C LEU A 357 3.98 -57.13 -13.17
N THR A 358 4.50 -58.37 -13.18
CA THR A 358 5.39 -58.85 -14.27
C THR A 358 4.72 -58.79 -15.64
N ASN A 359 3.43 -59.14 -15.71
CA ASN A 359 2.63 -59.14 -16.94
C ASN A 359 2.15 -57.75 -17.37
N GLN A 360 2.29 -56.72 -16.52
CA GLN A 360 1.85 -55.35 -16.80
C GLN A 360 2.94 -54.52 -17.51
N SER A 361 3.36 -54.98 -18.69
CA SER A 361 4.29 -54.25 -19.56
C SER A 361 4.02 -54.50 -21.05
N GLY A 362 4.39 -53.56 -21.91
CA GLY A 362 4.10 -53.64 -23.34
C GLY A 362 4.82 -52.61 -24.20
N LYS A 363 4.67 -52.74 -25.52
CA LYS A 363 5.24 -51.82 -26.52
C LYS A 363 4.21 -51.52 -27.59
N VAL A 364 3.99 -50.23 -27.85
CA VAL A 364 3.11 -49.73 -28.91
C VAL A 364 3.95 -48.96 -29.91
N PHE A 365 3.71 -49.18 -31.20
CA PHE A 365 4.30 -48.37 -32.28
C PHE A 365 3.19 -47.53 -32.90
N LYS A 366 3.47 -46.25 -33.15
CA LYS A 366 2.51 -45.31 -33.74
C LYS A 366 3.05 -44.68 -35.02
N PHE A 367 2.12 -44.24 -35.87
CA PHE A 367 2.44 -43.52 -37.10
C PHE A 367 2.87 -42.07 -36.80
N SER A 368 3.64 -41.47 -37.71
CA SER A 368 4.23 -40.13 -37.56
C SER A 368 3.23 -38.97 -37.42
N ASN A 369 1.96 -39.20 -37.79
CA ASN A 369 0.89 -38.24 -37.62
C ASN A 369 0.29 -38.22 -36.20
N GLU A 370 0.39 -39.31 -35.43
CA GLU A 370 -0.22 -39.44 -34.10
C GLU A 370 0.60 -38.75 -32.99
N THR A 371 -0.08 -37.92 -32.19
CA THR A 371 0.47 -37.15 -31.06
C THR A 371 -0.14 -37.56 -29.71
N SER A 372 -0.91 -38.65 -29.67
CA SER A 372 -1.57 -39.14 -28.45
C SER A 372 -1.95 -40.61 -28.54
N HIS A 373 -1.96 -41.32 -27.41
CA HIS A 373 -2.50 -42.67 -27.30
C HIS A 373 -3.12 -42.89 -25.92
N MET A 374 -4.20 -43.68 -25.87
CA MET A 374 -4.82 -44.13 -24.62
C MET A 374 -4.43 -45.58 -24.40
N PHE A 375 -3.66 -45.82 -23.34
CA PHE A 375 -3.39 -47.16 -22.83
C PHE A 375 -4.60 -47.62 -22.02
N VAL A 376 -4.98 -48.90 -22.18
CA VAL A 376 -6.18 -49.51 -21.59
C VAL A 376 -5.85 -50.94 -21.12
N GLY A 377 -6.58 -51.45 -20.13
CA GLY A 377 -6.28 -52.74 -19.51
C GLY A 377 -5.09 -52.67 -18.54
N LEU A 378 -4.76 -51.47 -18.08
CA LEU A 378 -3.80 -51.25 -17.00
C LEU A 378 -4.48 -51.63 -15.67
N TYR A 379 -3.75 -52.27 -14.76
CA TYR A 379 -4.29 -52.55 -13.43
C TYR A 379 -4.50 -51.24 -12.62
N PRO A 380 -5.59 -51.12 -11.84
CA PRO A 380 -5.84 -49.96 -10.98
C PRO A 380 -4.75 -49.74 -9.90
N GLY A 381 -4.70 -48.51 -9.37
CA GLY A 381 -3.75 -48.08 -8.33
C GLY A 381 -2.27 -48.41 -8.60
N SER A 382 -1.88 -48.50 -9.86
CA SER A 382 -0.55 -48.96 -10.29
C SER A 382 0.22 -47.85 -11.00
N THR A 383 1.52 -47.74 -10.71
CA THR A 383 2.41 -46.72 -11.28
C THR A 383 3.16 -47.31 -12.48
N TYR A 384 2.98 -46.67 -13.64
CA TYR A 384 3.58 -47.09 -14.91
C TYR A 384 4.62 -46.09 -15.38
N SER A 385 5.79 -46.60 -15.76
CA SER A 385 6.78 -45.84 -16.53
C SER A 385 6.51 -45.98 -18.01
N PHE A 386 6.42 -44.85 -18.72
CA PHE A 386 6.30 -44.77 -20.17
C PHE A 386 7.59 -44.18 -20.75
N THR A 387 8.20 -44.89 -21.70
CA THR A 387 9.38 -44.46 -22.45
C THR A 387 9.01 -44.27 -23.91
N ILE A 388 9.13 -43.04 -24.42
CA ILE A 388 8.88 -42.67 -25.82
C ILE A 388 10.22 -42.54 -26.55
N ARG A 389 10.35 -43.16 -27.73
CA ARG A 389 11.51 -43.03 -28.63
C ARG A 389 11.04 -42.77 -30.06
N ALA A 390 11.52 -41.71 -30.69
CA ALA A 390 11.34 -41.51 -32.13
C ALA A 390 12.32 -42.38 -32.91
N SER A 391 11.85 -43.06 -33.96
CA SER A 391 12.70 -43.79 -34.92
C SER A 391 12.92 -43.00 -36.20
N THR A 392 14.00 -43.30 -36.90
CA THR A 392 14.32 -42.82 -38.25
C THR A 392 14.90 -43.97 -39.08
N VAL A 393 15.13 -43.76 -40.38
CA VAL A 393 15.87 -44.73 -41.22
C VAL A 393 17.33 -44.96 -40.78
N LYS A 394 17.87 -44.15 -39.85
CA LYS A 394 19.20 -44.35 -39.23
C LYS A 394 19.14 -44.95 -37.81
N GLY A 395 17.97 -45.28 -37.30
CA GLY A 395 17.77 -45.84 -35.95
C GLY A 395 16.96 -44.94 -35.01
N PHE A 396 16.94 -45.30 -33.72
CA PHE A 396 16.18 -44.59 -32.68
C PHE A 396 16.97 -43.41 -32.09
N GLY A 397 16.28 -42.28 -31.89
CA GLY A 397 16.77 -41.14 -31.13
C GLY A 397 16.70 -41.36 -29.60
N PRO A 398 17.17 -40.39 -28.80
CA PRO A 398 17.18 -40.48 -27.35
C PRO A 398 15.77 -40.66 -26.75
N PRO A 399 15.63 -41.44 -25.66
CA PRO A 399 14.35 -41.66 -24.99
C PRO A 399 13.91 -40.47 -24.13
N VAL A 400 12.60 -40.21 -24.12
CA VAL A 400 11.92 -39.44 -23.07
C VAL A 400 11.20 -40.41 -22.15
N ILE A 401 11.38 -40.28 -20.84
CA ILE A 401 10.75 -41.14 -19.82
C ILE A 401 9.82 -40.29 -18.95
N THR A 402 8.64 -40.82 -18.65
CA THR A 402 7.62 -40.20 -17.80
C THR A 402 6.91 -41.27 -16.97
N GLN A 403 6.27 -40.91 -15.86
CA GLN A 403 5.60 -41.84 -14.95
C GLN A 403 4.19 -41.34 -14.61
N PHE A 404 3.23 -42.27 -14.56
CA PHE A 404 1.83 -41.98 -14.23
C PHE A 404 1.23 -43.12 -13.41
N THR A 405 0.40 -42.78 -12.42
CA THR A 405 -0.32 -43.75 -11.58
C THR A 405 -1.80 -43.79 -11.97
N THR A 406 -2.35 -44.98 -12.16
CA THR A 406 -3.81 -45.15 -12.35
C THR A 406 -4.57 -44.82 -11.07
N LYS A 407 -5.85 -44.45 -11.20
CA LYS A 407 -6.75 -44.33 -10.04
C LYS A 407 -7.01 -45.70 -9.43
N ILE A 408 -7.39 -45.74 -8.15
CA ILE A 408 -7.81 -46.99 -7.51
C ILE A 408 -9.24 -47.36 -7.93
N SER A 409 -9.55 -48.66 -7.99
CA SER A 409 -10.92 -49.15 -8.16
C SER A 409 -11.55 -49.49 -6.82
N ALA A 410 -12.85 -49.74 -6.81
CA ALA A 410 -13.49 -50.39 -5.68
C ALA A 410 -13.01 -51.85 -5.57
N PRO A 411 -12.86 -52.39 -4.34
CA PRO A 411 -12.63 -53.82 -4.13
C PRO A 411 -13.80 -54.62 -4.70
N LEU A 412 -13.63 -55.90 -5.00
CA LEU A 412 -14.75 -56.76 -5.42
C LEU A 412 -15.39 -57.44 -4.21
N MET A 413 -16.67 -57.14 -3.95
CA MET A 413 -17.48 -57.96 -3.05
C MET A 413 -17.73 -59.34 -3.68
N PRO A 414 -17.70 -60.43 -2.89
CA PRO A 414 -18.04 -61.77 -3.38
C PRO A 414 -19.55 -61.91 -3.62
N GLY A 415 -19.93 -62.90 -4.43
CA GLY A 415 -21.33 -63.20 -4.74
C GLY A 415 -22.14 -63.65 -3.51
N TYR A 416 -23.37 -63.15 -3.42
CA TYR A 416 -24.38 -63.50 -2.41
C TYR A 416 -25.71 -63.84 -3.09
N ASP A 417 -25.75 -64.99 -3.77
CA ASP A 417 -26.90 -65.46 -4.54
C ASP A 417 -28.00 -66.01 -3.62
N GLN A 418 -28.80 -65.10 -3.06
CA GLN A 418 -30.00 -65.38 -2.25
C GLN A 418 -29.81 -66.39 -1.09
N GLU A 419 -28.61 -66.43 -0.50
CA GLU A 419 -28.35 -67.22 0.71
C GLU A 419 -29.30 -66.77 1.84
N THR A 420 -30.22 -67.65 2.25
CA THR A 420 -31.11 -67.39 3.39
C THR A 420 -30.29 -67.22 4.67
N PRO A 421 -30.68 -66.31 5.60
CA PRO A 421 -29.94 -66.10 6.84
C PRO A 421 -29.67 -67.41 7.59
N LEU A 422 -28.44 -67.55 8.12
CA LEU A 422 -28.00 -68.74 8.87
C LEU A 422 -28.86 -68.99 10.11
N ASN A 423 -29.42 -67.92 10.68
CA ASN A 423 -30.45 -67.94 11.70
C ASN A 423 -31.22 -66.61 11.66
N GLN A 424 -32.50 -66.61 12.02
CA GLN A 424 -33.31 -65.41 12.12
C GLN A 424 -34.30 -65.54 13.29
N THR A 425 -34.40 -64.50 14.10
CA THR A 425 -35.38 -64.39 15.20
C THR A 425 -36.22 -63.14 15.05
N ASP A 426 -37.18 -62.95 15.96
CA ASP A 426 -37.97 -61.72 16.05
C ASP A 426 -37.10 -60.46 16.25
N SER A 427 -35.86 -60.59 16.77
CA SER A 427 -34.95 -59.48 17.08
C SER A 427 -33.60 -59.49 16.34
N THR A 428 -33.17 -60.62 15.77
CA THR A 428 -31.82 -60.79 15.20
C THR A 428 -31.81 -61.50 13.84
N VAL A 429 -30.73 -61.30 13.06
CA VAL A 429 -30.47 -61.99 11.78
C VAL A 429 -28.98 -62.32 11.69
N THR A 430 -28.63 -63.58 11.51
CA THR A 430 -27.23 -64.03 11.34
C THR A 430 -26.90 -64.25 9.86
N VAL A 431 -25.84 -63.59 9.38
CA VAL A 431 -25.34 -63.68 8.00
C VAL A 431 -23.88 -64.14 7.98
N LEU A 432 -23.38 -64.57 6.82
CA LEU A 432 -21.98 -64.98 6.64
C LEU A 432 -21.19 -63.89 5.93
N LEU A 433 -20.25 -63.21 6.59
CA LEU A 433 -19.41 -62.18 5.98
C LEU A 433 -18.18 -62.81 5.31
N LYS A 434 -18.12 -62.77 3.98
CA LYS A 434 -17.06 -63.36 3.14
C LYS A 434 -16.05 -62.27 2.76
N PRO A 435 -14.73 -62.54 2.76
CA PRO A 435 -13.73 -61.52 2.40
C PRO A 435 -13.93 -60.98 0.97
N ALA A 436 -13.68 -59.68 0.80
CA ALA A 436 -13.66 -59.00 -0.50
C ALA A 436 -12.24 -59.02 -1.09
N GLN A 437 -12.15 -59.04 -2.42
CA GLN A 437 -10.88 -59.03 -3.14
C GLN A 437 -10.38 -57.60 -3.35
N SER A 438 -9.08 -57.35 -3.13
CA SER A 438 -8.45 -56.06 -3.46
C SER A 438 -8.46 -55.82 -4.97
N ARG A 439 -8.46 -54.53 -5.38
CA ARG A 439 -8.38 -54.15 -6.79
C ARG A 439 -7.68 -52.80 -6.96
N GLY A 440 -6.35 -52.84 -6.96
CA GLY A 440 -5.49 -51.65 -7.05
C GLY A 440 -5.27 -50.92 -5.72
N ALA A 441 -5.95 -51.33 -4.66
CA ALA A 441 -5.63 -50.99 -3.29
C ALA A 441 -6.15 -52.09 -2.34
N PRO A 442 -5.48 -52.35 -1.21
CA PRO A 442 -5.95 -53.31 -0.21
C PRO A 442 -7.28 -52.86 0.39
N VAL A 443 -8.09 -53.82 0.84
CA VAL A 443 -9.29 -53.52 1.64
C VAL A 443 -8.82 -52.94 2.98
N SER A 444 -9.17 -51.69 3.24
CA SER A 444 -8.79 -50.96 4.45
C SER A 444 -9.72 -51.30 5.62
N LYS A 445 -11.02 -51.48 5.35
CA LYS A 445 -12.03 -51.90 6.34
C LYS A 445 -13.30 -52.45 5.70
N TYR A 446 -14.08 -53.14 6.51
CA TYR A 446 -15.41 -53.66 6.21
C TYR A 446 -16.48 -52.98 7.07
N GLN A 447 -17.71 -52.84 6.55
CA GLN A 447 -18.82 -52.21 7.26
C GLN A 447 -20.13 -52.94 7.00
N VAL A 448 -21.00 -53.00 8.01
CA VAL A 448 -22.34 -53.64 7.93
C VAL A 448 -23.41 -52.57 8.18
N VAL A 449 -24.37 -52.47 7.26
CA VAL A 449 -25.38 -51.41 7.17
C VAL A 449 -26.78 -52.02 7.12
N VAL A 450 -27.74 -51.41 7.82
CA VAL A 450 -29.13 -51.85 7.87
C VAL A 450 -30.03 -50.74 7.32
N GLU A 451 -30.79 -51.01 6.25
CA GLU A 451 -31.81 -50.12 5.67
C GLU A 451 -33.22 -50.57 6.11
N GLU A 452 -34.06 -49.66 6.59
CA GLU A 452 -35.47 -49.92 6.93
C GLU A 452 -36.37 -49.82 5.70
N GLU A 453 -37.06 -50.90 5.36
CA GLU A 453 -37.91 -50.96 4.17
C GLU A 453 -39.28 -50.30 4.41
N ARG A 454 -39.54 -49.21 3.68
CA ARG A 454 -40.85 -48.53 3.65
C ARG A 454 -41.63 -48.98 2.39
N PRO A 455 -42.95 -49.24 2.47
CA PRO A 455 -43.73 -49.73 1.32
C PRO A 455 -43.83 -48.68 0.20
N ARG A 456 -43.08 -48.89 -0.90
CA ARG A 456 -43.02 -47.96 -2.03
C ARG A 456 -44.14 -48.24 -3.04
N ARG A 457 -44.96 -47.23 -3.36
CA ARG A 457 -45.78 -47.24 -4.58
C ARG A 457 -44.85 -47.26 -5.81
N ALA A 458 -45.13 -48.14 -6.77
CA ALA A 458 -44.23 -48.41 -7.88
C ALA A 458 -44.01 -47.18 -8.78
N ARG A 459 -42.75 -46.78 -8.96
CA ARG A 459 -42.30 -45.88 -10.02
C ARG A 459 -40.94 -46.38 -10.52
N ARG A 460 -40.91 -47.00 -11.70
CA ARG A 460 -39.68 -47.55 -12.29
C ARG A 460 -38.73 -46.42 -12.66
N VAL A 461 -37.59 -46.37 -11.98
CA VAL A 461 -36.36 -45.66 -12.37
C VAL A 461 -35.23 -46.67 -12.16
N ALA A 462 -34.20 -46.66 -13.00
CA ALA A 462 -33.14 -47.66 -12.95
C ALA A 462 -32.40 -47.64 -11.60
N GLU A 463 -32.07 -48.83 -11.09
CA GLU A 463 -31.33 -48.99 -9.83
C GLU A 463 -29.85 -48.63 -10.05
N ILE A 464 -29.49 -47.41 -9.63
CA ILE A 464 -28.10 -47.00 -9.45
C ILE A 464 -27.59 -47.66 -8.16
N LEU A 465 -26.39 -48.27 -8.19
CA LEU A 465 -25.84 -49.02 -7.06
C LEU A 465 -25.81 -48.17 -5.79
N ARG A 466 -26.38 -48.72 -4.70
CA ARG A 466 -26.57 -48.04 -3.40
C ARG A 466 -25.54 -48.53 -2.38
N CYS A 467 -24.29 -48.10 -2.54
CA CYS A 467 -23.31 -48.18 -1.46
C CYS A 467 -23.42 -46.94 -0.55
N TYR A 468 -22.98 -47.07 0.70
CA TYR A 468 -23.23 -46.08 1.74
C TYR A 468 -21.93 -45.36 2.13
N PRO A 469 -21.60 -44.20 1.51
CA PRO A 469 -20.34 -43.51 1.76
C PRO A 469 -20.33 -42.72 3.07
N VAL A 470 -21.50 -42.37 3.62
CA VAL A 470 -21.63 -41.59 4.86
C VAL A 470 -22.00 -42.52 6.02
N PRO A 471 -21.12 -42.69 7.04
CA PRO A 471 -21.44 -43.47 8.23
C PRO A 471 -22.48 -42.74 9.10
N ILE A 472 -23.49 -43.48 9.54
CA ILE A 472 -24.58 -42.98 10.40
C ILE A 472 -24.79 -43.97 11.55
N HIS A 473 -24.53 -43.55 12.79
CA HIS A 473 -24.85 -44.36 13.97
C HIS A 473 -26.37 -44.47 14.17
N PHE A 474 -26.86 -45.60 14.67
CA PHE A 474 -28.28 -45.87 14.92
C PHE A 474 -29.01 -44.74 15.66
N GLN A 475 -28.38 -44.18 16.70
CA GLN A 475 -28.92 -43.08 17.51
C GLN A 475 -29.18 -41.79 16.70
N ASN A 476 -28.39 -41.55 15.66
CA ASN A 476 -28.51 -40.37 14.80
C ASN A 476 -29.46 -40.61 13.62
N ALA A 477 -29.76 -41.87 13.26
CA ALA A 477 -30.59 -42.19 12.11
C ALA A 477 -32.04 -41.66 12.24
N THR A 478 -32.59 -41.65 13.45
CA THR A 478 -33.90 -41.04 13.74
C THR A 478 -33.86 -39.51 13.64
N VAL A 479 -32.83 -38.88 14.22
CA VAL A 479 -32.62 -37.41 14.21
C VAL A 479 -32.42 -36.89 12.77
N LEU A 480 -31.68 -37.63 11.95
CA LEU A 480 -31.38 -37.28 10.56
C LEU A 480 -32.44 -37.79 9.55
N ASN A 481 -33.52 -38.45 10.01
CA ASN A 481 -34.52 -39.12 9.17
C ASN A 481 -33.90 -40.05 8.09
N SER A 482 -32.78 -40.70 8.44
CA SER A 482 -32.11 -41.65 7.56
C SER A 482 -32.98 -42.90 7.37
N GLN A 483 -32.91 -43.49 6.17
CA GLN A 483 -33.48 -44.82 5.92
C GLN A 483 -32.51 -45.94 6.31
N TYR A 484 -31.25 -45.64 6.63
CA TYR A 484 -30.24 -46.62 7.00
C TYR A 484 -29.35 -46.20 8.19
N TYR A 485 -28.72 -47.18 8.83
CA TYR A 485 -27.69 -46.97 9.84
C TYR A 485 -26.58 -48.03 9.76
N PHE A 486 -25.41 -47.69 10.28
CA PHE A 486 -24.27 -48.56 10.41
C PHE A 486 -24.36 -49.31 11.74
N THR A 487 -24.19 -50.63 11.66
CA THR A 487 -24.39 -51.57 12.76
C THR A 487 -23.07 -52.19 13.24
N ALA A 488 -22.08 -52.26 12.34
CA ALA A 488 -20.69 -52.60 12.67
C ALA A 488 -19.70 -51.98 11.67
N GLU A 489 -18.50 -51.70 12.16
CA GLU A 489 -17.29 -51.50 11.35
C GLU A 489 -16.25 -52.53 11.82
N LEU A 490 -15.62 -53.23 10.88
CA LEU A 490 -14.74 -54.38 11.13
C LEU A 490 -13.40 -54.14 10.42
N PRO A 491 -12.24 -54.26 11.12
CA PRO A 491 -10.92 -54.09 10.52
C PRO A 491 -10.64 -55.12 9.40
N MET A 492 -9.70 -54.80 8.51
CA MET A 492 -9.25 -55.73 7.47
C MET A 492 -8.70 -57.07 8.00
N GLY A 493 -8.24 -57.11 9.26
CA GLY A 493 -7.67 -58.30 9.88
C GLY A 493 -8.69 -59.37 10.28
N ASP A 494 -9.94 -58.97 10.52
CA ASP A 494 -10.96 -59.78 11.18
C ASP A 494 -11.71 -60.72 10.21
N ILE A 495 -11.71 -60.38 8.91
CA ILE A 495 -12.39 -61.14 7.85
C ILE A 495 -11.36 -61.59 6.81
N LYS A 496 -10.63 -62.66 7.15
CA LYS A 496 -9.74 -63.41 6.22
C LYS A 496 -10.37 -64.71 5.73
N THR A 497 -11.39 -65.19 6.42
CA THR A 497 -12.22 -66.35 6.09
C THR A 497 -13.68 -66.01 6.36
N PRO A 498 -14.67 -66.74 5.80
CA PRO A 498 -16.08 -66.44 6.02
C PRO A 498 -16.48 -66.46 7.51
N LEU A 499 -16.96 -65.31 8.02
CA LEU A 499 -17.23 -65.06 9.43
C LEU A 499 -18.75 -64.91 9.69
N PRO A 500 -19.38 -65.76 10.51
CA PRO A 500 -20.77 -65.55 10.92
C PRO A 500 -20.92 -64.29 11.77
N PHE A 501 -21.78 -63.36 11.34
CA PHE A 501 -22.07 -62.10 12.03
C PHE A 501 -23.57 -61.99 12.34
N CYS A 502 -23.90 -61.63 13.58
CA CYS A 502 -25.29 -61.50 14.05
C CYS A 502 -25.70 -60.02 14.09
N ILE A 503 -26.65 -59.61 13.25
CA ILE A 503 -27.25 -58.27 13.29
C ILE A 503 -28.35 -58.25 14.36
N GLY A 504 -28.37 -57.19 15.17
CA GLY A 504 -29.34 -56.98 16.26
C GLY A 504 -28.94 -57.59 17.61
N ASP A 505 -27.69 -58.04 17.78
CA ASP A 505 -27.22 -58.72 19.01
C ASP A 505 -27.02 -57.80 20.23
N ASN A 506 -27.32 -56.50 20.08
CA ASN A 506 -27.21 -55.44 21.07
C ASN A 506 -25.78 -55.08 21.52
N ARG A 507 -24.74 -55.55 20.82
CA ARG A 507 -23.33 -55.19 21.09
C ARG A 507 -22.89 -53.96 20.30
N THR A 508 -21.66 -53.50 20.53
CA THR A 508 -21.06 -52.36 19.84
C THR A 508 -19.76 -52.78 19.16
N TYR A 509 -19.64 -52.53 17.87
CA TYR A 509 -18.51 -52.91 17.02
C TYR A 509 -17.84 -51.65 16.45
N ASN A 510 -16.63 -51.33 16.95
CA ASN A 510 -15.88 -50.11 16.62
C ASN A 510 -16.73 -48.82 16.62
N GLY A 511 -17.50 -48.62 17.70
CA GLY A 511 -18.35 -47.45 17.92
C GLY A 511 -19.75 -47.51 17.31
N TYR A 512 -20.05 -48.49 16.45
CA TYR A 512 -21.40 -48.70 15.91
C TYR A 512 -22.19 -49.67 16.78
N TRP A 513 -23.38 -49.25 17.22
CA TRP A 513 -24.25 -50.06 18.07
C TRP A 513 -25.20 -50.93 17.21
N ASN A 514 -25.14 -52.23 17.43
CA ASN A 514 -25.89 -53.26 16.72
C ASN A 514 -27.29 -53.45 17.32
N ALA A 515 -28.10 -52.40 17.27
CA ALA A 515 -29.38 -52.31 17.95
C ALA A 515 -30.39 -53.41 17.51
N PRO A 516 -31.13 -54.05 18.44
CA PRO A 516 -32.10 -55.11 18.11
C PRO A 516 -33.14 -54.71 17.05
N LEU A 517 -33.32 -55.60 16.05
CA LEU A 517 -34.19 -55.36 14.90
C LEU A 517 -35.67 -55.56 15.29
N LEU A 518 -36.51 -54.53 15.18
CA LEU A 518 -37.94 -54.64 15.57
C LEU A 518 -38.69 -55.78 14.81
N PRO A 519 -39.63 -56.52 15.43
CA PRO A 519 -40.33 -57.64 14.78
C PRO A 519 -41.37 -57.19 13.73
N HIS A 520 -41.91 -55.98 13.89
CA HIS A 520 -42.97 -55.39 13.07
C HIS A 520 -42.44 -54.52 11.91
N LYS A 521 -41.12 -54.57 11.64
CA LYS A 521 -40.47 -53.82 10.55
C LYS A 521 -39.66 -54.75 9.66
N SER A 522 -39.62 -54.42 8.36
CA SER A 522 -38.73 -55.06 7.39
C SER A 522 -37.43 -54.29 7.26
N TYR A 523 -36.33 -55.03 7.07
CA TYR A 523 -34.98 -54.47 6.93
C TYR A 523 -34.20 -55.17 5.83
N SER A 524 -33.53 -54.43 4.96
CA SER A 524 -32.51 -54.95 4.04
C SER A 524 -31.12 -54.71 4.65
N ILE A 525 -30.29 -55.75 4.69
CA ILE A 525 -28.97 -55.75 5.33
C ILE A 525 -27.90 -55.77 4.24
N TYR A 526 -27.03 -54.78 4.25
CA TYR A 526 -25.93 -54.63 3.30
C TYR A 526 -24.58 -54.77 3.99
N TYR A 527 -23.61 -55.27 3.23
CA TYR A 527 -22.23 -55.45 3.63
C TYR A 527 -21.36 -54.76 2.57
N GLN A 528 -20.38 -53.96 3.01
CA GLN A 528 -19.53 -53.20 2.10
C GLN A 528 -18.06 -53.23 2.51
N ALA A 529 -17.18 -53.22 1.52
CA ALA A 529 -15.73 -53.14 1.68
C ALA A 529 -15.22 -51.78 1.18
N VAL A 530 -14.26 -51.21 1.91
CA VAL A 530 -13.70 -49.88 1.65
C VAL A 530 -12.20 -49.99 1.41
N SER A 531 -11.72 -49.43 0.31
CA SER A 531 -10.29 -49.29 -0.02
C SER A 531 -9.92 -47.82 -0.13
N THR A 532 -8.89 -47.40 0.60
CA THR A 532 -8.39 -46.01 0.60
C THR A 532 -6.88 -45.99 0.35
N ALA A 533 -6.46 -45.26 -0.68
CA ALA A 533 -5.04 -45.03 -0.99
C ALA A 533 -4.84 -43.73 -1.78
N ASN A 534 -3.69 -43.07 -1.58
CA ASN A 534 -3.30 -41.84 -2.29
C ASN A 534 -4.36 -40.71 -2.27
N GLY A 535 -5.13 -40.59 -1.18
CA GLY A 535 -6.20 -39.60 -1.01
C GLY A 535 -7.52 -39.94 -1.71
N GLU A 536 -7.61 -41.03 -2.48
CA GLU A 536 -8.87 -41.56 -3.00
C GLU A 536 -9.43 -42.66 -2.09
N THR A 537 -10.76 -42.74 -2.01
CA THR A 537 -11.50 -43.82 -1.33
C THR A 537 -12.51 -44.41 -2.31
N LYS A 538 -12.62 -45.73 -2.31
CA LYS A 538 -13.58 -46.50 -3.12
C LYS A 538 -14.31 -47.51 -2.24
N ILE A 539 -15.56 -47.80 -2.59
CA ILE A 539 -16.46 -48.67 -1.84
C ILE A 539 -17.20 -49.56 -2.84
N ASP A 540 -17.28 -50.85 -2.54
CA ASP A 540 -18.23 -51.78 -3.18
C ASP A 540 -19.11 -52.43 -2.11
N CYS A 541 -20.32 -52.83 -2.48
CA CYS A 541 -21.36 -53.24 -1.54
C CYS A 541 -22.32 -54.28 -2.12
N VAL A 542 -22.78 -55.18 -1.24
CA VAL A 542 -23.71 -56.24 -1.58
C VAL A 542 -24.79 -56.38 -0.51
N ARG A 543 -26.03 -56.66 -0.91
CA ARG A 543 -27.11 -56.98 0.04
C ARG A 543 -26.99 -58.45 0.44
N VAL A 544 -26.78 -58.71 1.73
CA VAL A 544 -26.51 -60.04 2.28
C VAL A 544 -27.73 -60.71 2.91
N ALA A 545 -28.78 -59.96 3.27
CA ALA A 545 -30.04 -60.50 3.77
C ALA A 545 -31.19 -59.48 3.71
N THR A 546 -32.43 -59.97 3.86
CA THR A 546 -33.62 -59.13 4.11
C THR A 546 -34.48 -59.81 5.19
N LYS A 547 -34.83 -59.08 6.26
CA LYS A 547 -35.73 -59.51 7.33
C LYS A 547 -37.18 -59.11 6.99
N GLY A 548 -38.08 -60.08 6.94
CA GLY A 548 -39.53 -59.85 6.84
C GLY A 548 -40.20 -59.58 8.20
N THR A 549 -41.40 -58.99 8.18
CA THR A 549 -42.27 -58.85 9.37
C THR A 549 -42.82 -60.21 9.81
N ALA A 550 -42.81 -60.51 11.12
CA ALA A 550 -43.29 -61.78 11.64
C ALA A 550 -44.83 -61.94 11.52
N THR A 551 -45.29 -62.92 10.74
CA THR A 551 -46.72 -63.25 10.59
C THR A 551 -47.15 -64.34 11.59
N ARG A 552 -48.09 -64.03 12.48
CA ARG A 552 -48.75 -65.05 13.32
C ARG A 552 -49.54 -66.04 12.44
N LYS A 553 -49.44 -67.33 12.74
CA LYS A 553 -50.44 -68.33 12.32
C LYS A 553 -51.67 -68.26 13.25
N PRO A 554 -52.88 -68.57 12.76
CA PRO A 554 -54.10 -68.62 13.57
C PRO A 554 -54.39 -70.03 14.11
N ASP A 555 -55.01 -70.09 15.29
CA ASP A 555 -55.83 -71.21 15.75
C ASP A 555 -57.33 -70.82 15.70
N ALA A 556 -58.23 -71.80 15.72
CA ALA A 556 -59.58 -71.70 15.12
C ALA A 556 -60.76 -71.50 16.12
N VAL A 557 -62.01 -71.72 15.64
CA VAL A 557 -63.34 -71.54 16.28
C VAL A 557 -63.87 -70.08 16.20
N GLU A 558 -65.05 -69.74 15.65
CA GLU A 558 -66.09 -70.48 14.88
C GLU A 558 -66.86 -69.50 13.91
N PRO A 559 -68.04 -69.80 13.28
CA PRO A 559 -68.38 -69.25 11.94
C PRO A 559 -69.63 -68.31 11.85
N GLU A 560 -70.10 -68.11 10.60
CA GLU A 560 -71.26 -67.31 10.13
C GLU A 560 -71.11 -65.77 10.18
N LYS A 561 -71.74 -64.98 9.29
CA LYS A 561 -72.72 -65.29 8.23
C LYS A 561 -72.49 -64.44 6.96
N GLN A 562 -72.98 -64.92 5.82
CA GLN A 562 -72.85 -64.28 4.49
C GLN A 562 -74.10 -63.45 4.13
N THR A 563 -73.95 -62.21 3.64
CA THR A 563 -74.89 -61.57 2.68
C THR A 563 -74.38 -60.23 2.09
N ASP A 564 -73.95 -60.32 0.83
CA ASP A 564 -74.14 -59.40 -0.30
C ASP A 564 -74.80 -58.00 -0.18
N HIS A 565 -74.10 -57.03 -0.80
CA HIS A 565 -74.62 -56.11 -1.83
C HIS A 565 -75.97 -55.38 -1.60
N THR A 566 -75.98 -54.28 -0.83
CA THR A 566 -77.02 -53.23 -1.01
C THR A 566 -76.61 -51.76 -0.74
N VAL A 567 -75.34 -51.44 -0.45
CA VAL A 567 -74.91 -50.04 -0.13
C VAL A 567 -73.78 -49.50 -1.04
N LYS A 568 -73.51 -50.14 -2.19
CA LYS A 568 -72.53 -49.63 -3.18
C LYS A 568 -73.06 -48.45 -4.03
N ILE A 569 -74.29 -47.99 -3.82
CA ILE A 569 -74.95 -46.93 -4.60
C ILE A 569 -75.41 -45.77 -3.67
N ALA A 570 -74.44 -45.16 -2.97
CA ALA A 570 -74.67 -43.96 -2.16
C ALA A 570 -73.44 -43.04 -2.09
N GLY A 571 -72.28 -43.58 -1.72
CA GLY A 571 -71.06 -42.79 -1.45
C GLY A 571 -70.48 -42.02 -2.65
N VAL A 572 -70.79 -42.42 -3.88
CA VAL A 572 -70.25 -41.80 -5.11
C VAL A 572 -70.75 -40.35 -5.29
N ILE A 573 -71.97 -40.04 -4.86
CA ILE A 573 -72.59 -38.72 -5.05
C ILE A 573 -71.97 -37.68 -4.09
N ALA A 574 -71.63 -38.09 -2.86
CA ALA A 574 -71.05 -37.19 -1.85
C ALA A 574 -69.64 -36.70 -2.23
N GLY A 575 -68.83 -37.55 -2.84
CA GLY A 575 -67.44 -37.21 -3.22
C GLY A 575 -67.36 -36.14 -4.33
N VAL A 576 -68.28 -36.16 -5.29
CA VAL A 576 -68.31 -35.19 -6.41
C VAL A 576 -68.70 -33.79 -5.92
N LEU A 577 -69.66 -33.70 -4.99
CA LEU A 577 -70.12 -32.42 -4.44
C LEU A 577 -69.00 -31.67 -3.70
N LEU A 578 -68.16 -32.39 -2.96
CA LEU A 578 -67.05 -31.82 -2.19
C LEU A 578 -65.99 -31.16 -3.11
N PHE A 579 -65.72 -31.75 -4.27
CA PHE A 579 -64.68 -31.27 -5.20
C PHE A 579 -65.08 -29.94 -5.88
N VAL A 580 -66.37 -29.75 -6.17
CA VAL A 580 -66.90 -28.52 -6.78
C VAL A 580 -66.81 -27.33 -5.81
N ILE A 581 -67.08 -27.55 -4.51
CA ILE A 581 -67.00 -26.52 -3.47
C ILE A 581 -65.56 -26.00 -3.32
N ILE A 582 -64.57 -26.90 -3.31
CA ILE A 582 -63.15 -26.54 -3.21
C ILE A 582 -62.71 -25.70 -4.41
N PHE A 583 -63.15 -26.04 -5.62
CA PHE A 583 -62.79 -25.30 -6.84
C PHE A 583 -63.38 -23.86 -6.85
N LEU A 584 -64.62 -23.68 -6.40
CA LEU A 584 -65.24 -22.35 -6.25
C LEU A 584 -64.54 -21.49 -5.19
N GLY A 585 -64.04 -22.09 -4.10
CA GLY A 585 -63.30 -21.39 -3.06
C GLY A 585 -62.03 -20.70 -3.58
N VAL A 586 -61.24 -21.39 -4.40
CA VAL A 586 -59.99 -20.85 -4.99
C VAL A 586 -60.26 -19.61 -5.85
N VAL A 587 -61.33 -19.64 -6.66
CA VAL A 587 -61.71 -18.51 -7.53
C VAL A 587 -62.13 -17.27 -6.74
N LEU A 588 -62.78 -17.44 -5.58
CA LEU A 588 -63.13 -16.31 -4.70
C LEU A 588 -61.92 -15.72 -3.97
N VAL A 589 -60.98 -16.55 -3.51
CA VAL A 589 -59.77 -16.08 -2.82
C VAL A 589 -58.92 -15.18 -3.72
N MET A 590 -58.79 -15.49 -5.02
CA MET A 590 -58.05 -14.65 -5.97
C MET A 590 -58.68 -13.27 -6.20
N LYS A 591 -59.95 -13.05 -5.84
CA LYS A 591 -60.67 -11.78 -6.07
C LYS A 591 -60.61 -10.79 -4.88
N LYS A 592 -59.92 -11.10 -3.78
CA LYS A 592 -59.81 -10.21 -2.59
C LYS A 592 -58.37 -9.97 -2.09
N ARG A 593 -57.52 -9.40 -2.95
CA ARG A 593 -56.56 -8.38 -2.46
C ARG A 593 -57.35 -7.14 -2.02
N LYS A 594 -57.45 -6.86 -0.70
CA LYS A 594 -57.54 -5.53 -0.05
C LYS A 594 -57.93 -5.64 1.43
N LEU A 595 -57.60 -4.58 2.17
CA LEU A 595 -57.64 -4.44 3.64
C LEU A 595 -56.49 -5.25 4.31
N ALA A 596 -55.53 -4.67 5.03
CA ALA A 596 -55.59 -3.76 6.18
C ALA A 596 -56.07 -4.50 7.45
N LYS A 597 -55.56 -4.27 8.68
CA LYS A 597 -54.58 -3.31 9.27
C LYS A 597 -54.63 -3.50 10.80
N LYS A 598 -53.62 -3.03 11.57
CA LYS A 598 -53.56 -3.08 13.08
C LYS A 598 -53.54 -4.52 13.64
N ARG A 599 -53.16 -4.82 14.90
CA ARG A 599 -52.30 -4.22 15.96
C ARG A 599 -51.91 -5.39 16.92
N LYS A 600 -50.80 -5.36 17.67
CA LYS A 600 -50.69 -4.92 19.09
C LYS A 600 -51.86 -5.44 19.96
N GLU A 601 -51.60 -6.28 20.96
CA GLU A 601 -51.28 -5.97 22.38
C GLU A 601 -50.93 -7.31 23.10
N THR A 602 -50.29 -7.48 24.29
CA THR A 602 -49.89 -6.60 25.41
C THR A 602 -48.80 -7.28 26.30
N MET A 603 -47.86 -6.50 26.88
CA MET A 603 -47.24 -6.61 28.24
C MET A 603 -46.63 -7.95 28.82
N SER A 604 -45.71 -7.96 29.81
CA SER A 604 -44.77 -6.95 30.37
C SER A 604 -43.88 -7.51 31.51
N SER A 605 -42.74 -6.84 31.77
CA SER A 605 -42.11 -6.67 33.12
C SER A 605 -41.40 -7.91 33.71
N THR A 606 -40.39 -7.84 34.62
CA THR A 606 -40.01 -6.78 35.58
C THR A 606 -38.55 -6.89 36.09
N ARG A 607 -37.86 -5.74 36.31
CA ARG A 607 -36.77 -5.46 37.32
C ARG A 607 -35.39 -6.19 37.22
N GLN A 608 -34.24 -5.47 37.28
CA GLN A 608 -33.44 -4.95 38.46
C GLN A 608 -32.80 -6.09 39.31
N GLU A 609 -31.59 -6.05 39.92
CA GLU A 609 -30.43 -5.10 40.05
C GLU A 609 -29.21 -5.83 40.75
N MET A 610 -27.99 -5.33 41.04
CA MET A 610 -27.32 -4.00 40.97
C MET A 610 -25.74 -4.12 40.92
N THR A 611 -25.06 -3.14 40.31
CA THR A 611 -23.75 -2.45 40.64
C THR A 611 -22.46 -3.10 41.27
N VAL A 612 -21.29 -2.47 40.94
CA VAL A 612 -20.13 -2.11 41.83
C VAL A 612 -19.12 -3.22 42.26
N MET A 613 -17.77 -3.05 42.31
CA MET A 613 -16.81 -2.00 41.84
C MET A 613 -15.30 -2.42 42.01
N VAL A 614 -14.36 -1.56 41.57
CA VAL A 614 -13.02 -1.25 42.18
C VAL A 614 -11.73 -2.07 41.87
N ASN A 615 -10.93 -1.49 40.96
CA ASN A 615 -9.51 -1.02 41.01
C ASN A 615 -8.26 -1.87 41.40
N SER A 616 -7.16 -1.51 40.71
CA SER A 616 -5.73 -1.44 41.14
C SER A 616 -4.98 -2.77 41.38
N MET A 617 -3.67 -2.91 41.15
CA MET A 617 -2.49 -2.00 41.11
C MET A 617 -1.58 -2.39 39.90
N ASP A 618 -0.82 -1.55 39.17
CA ASP A 618 0.14 -0.45 39.46
C ASP A 618 1.63 -0.91 39.62
N LYS A 619 2.57 -0.21 38.94
CA LYS A 619 4.06 -0.31 38.95
C LYS A 619 4.76 -1.59 38.42
N SER A 620 6.04 -1.60 37.99
CA SER A 620 6.99 -0.56 37.48
C SER A 620 8.33 -1.20 37.00
N TYR A 621 9.38 -0.38 36.76
CA TYR A 621 10.81 -0.69 36.41
C TYR A 621 11.12 -0.68 34.89
N THR A 622 11.79 0.33 34.29
CA THR A 622 13.22 0.81 34.36
C THR A 622 14.24 -0.10 33.68
N GLU A 623 15.31 0.37 33.03
CA GLU A 623 15.67 1.64 32.35
C GLU A 623 17.05 1.41 31.65
N GLN A 624 17.42 2.20 30.62
CA GLN A 624 18.77 2.26 29.99
C GLN A 624 19.18 0.98 29.19
N GLY A 625 20.00 1.04 28.13
CA GLY A 625 20.51 2.18 27.35
C GLY A 625 21.93 1.94 26.79
N THR A 626 22.14 2.00 25.46
CA THR A 626 23.47 2.18 24.81
C THR A 626 23.32 2.52 23.32
N ASN A 627 24.41 2.92 22.64
CA ASN A 627 24.42 3.65 21.36
C ASN A 627 25.54 3.17 20.40
N CYS A 628 25.29 3.14 19.09
CA CYS A 628 26.29 3.30 18.00
C CYS A 628 25.62 3.37 16.59
N ASP A 629 26.35 3.95 15.64
CA ASP A 629 25.88 4.51 14.36
C ASP A 629 26.12 3.61 13.12
N GLU A 630 25.41 3.84 12.01
CA GLU A 630 25.98 4.37 10.73
C GLU A 630 24.95 4.47 9.57
N ALA A 631 25.24 5.38 8.61
CA ALA A 631 24.73 5.60 7.23
C ALA A 631 23.29 5.18 6.82
N ILE A 632 22.36 6.04 6.34
CA ILE A 632 22.36 7.06 5.26
C ILE A 632 22.24 6.48 3.82
N SER A 633 21.51 7.19 2.95
CA SER A 633 21.34 7.04 1.47
C SER A 633 20.17 6.14 0.97
N PHE A 634 19.43 6.47 -0.10
CA PHE A 634 19.14 7.75 -0.81
C PHE A 634 17.86 7.61 -1.68
N MET A 635 17.40 8.72 -2.26
CA MET A 635 16.23 8.94 -3.16
C MET A 635 16.62 8.88 -4.66
N ASP A 636 15.80 9.05 -5.71
CA ASP A 636 14.33 9.16 -5.94
C ASP A 636 14.02 9.09 -7.47
N THR A 637 12.74 9.20 -7.86
CA THR A 637 12.26 9.84 -9.12
C THR A 637 12.62 9.13 -10.46
N HIS A 638 12.11 9.49 -11.66
CA HIS A 638 11.57 10.76 -12.18
C HIS A 638 10.41 10.63 -13.20
N SER A 639 9.88 11.82 -13.54
CA SER A 639 8.87 12.25 -14.53
C SER A 639 9.04 11.71 -15.98
N HIS A 640 8.08 11.87 -16.93
CA HIS A 640 7.93 13.11 -17.74
C HIS A 640 6.71 13.19 -18.73
N THR A 641 6.05 14.37 -18.76
CA THR A 641 5.51 15.20 -19.89
C THR A 641 4.90 14.58 -21.18
N LEU A 642 3.88 15.16 -21.84
CA LEU A 642 4.04 16.31 -22.78
C LEU A 642 2.73 17.00 -23.30
N ASN A 643 2.79 18.35 -23.40
CA ASN A 643 2.24 19.30 -24.40
C ASN A 643 0.74 19.50 -24.76
N GLY A 644 0.34 20.78 -24.80
CA GLY A 644 -0.84 21.36 -25.50
C GLY A 644 -0.82 22.91 -25.53
N ARG A 645 -1.42 23.58 -26.53
CA ARG A 645 -1.43 25.06 -26.75
C ARG A 645 -2.87 25.63 -26.85
N SER A 646 -3.16 26.83 -26.32
CA SER A 646 -3.14 28.13 -27.05
C SER A 646 -3.77 29.30 -26.25
N GLU A 647 -3.28 30.53 -26.50
CA GLU A 647 -3.92 31.89 -26.40
C GLU A 647 -4.85 32.29 -25.21
N CYS A 648 -5.04 33.56 -24.79
CA CYS A 648 -5.05 34.84 -25.52
C CYS A 648 -4.49 36.05 -24.65
N PRO A 649 -5.01 37.32 -24.59
CA PRO A 649 -4.11 38.50 -24.64
C PRO A 649 -4.06 39.45 -23.40
N THR A 650 -3.10 40.39 -23.42
CA THR A 650 -2.99 41.63 -22.61
C THR A 650 -3.92 42.75 -23.16
N PRO A 651 -4.23 43.89 -22.46
CA PRO A 651 -3.40 44.76 -21.57
C PRO A 651 -4.12 45.20 -20.25
N GLY A 652 -3.69 46.14 -19.40
CA GLY A 652 -2.43 46.92 -19.23
C GLY A 652 -2.64 48.24 -18.45
N LEU A 653 -1.55 48.83 -17.90
CA LEU A 653 -1.36 50.20 -17.32
C LEU A 653 -2.36 50.83 -16.31
N VAL A 654 -1.83 51.45 -15.24
CA VAL A 654 -1.95 52.90 -14.89
C VAL A 654 -1.05 53.22 -13.66
N GLN A 655 -0.68 54.50 -13.45
CA GLN A 655 0.26 54.98 -12.41
C GLN A 655 -0.37 55.99 -11.43
N SER A 656 0.06 55.98 -10.16
CA SER A 656 0.15 57.15 -9.24
C SER A 656 0.93 56.72 -7.97
N HIS A 657 2.00 57.40 -7.51
CA HIS A 657 2.04 58.72 -6.82
C HIS A 657 1.20 58.75 -5.52
N SER A 658 1.68 59.22 -4.35
CA SER A 658 2.97 59.85 -3.99
C SER A 658 3.16 60.05 -2.46
N HIS A 659 4.38 60.40 -2.00
CA HIS A 659 4.75 61.09 -0.73
C HIS A 659 4.42 60.38 0.61
N SER A 660 5.38 59.99 1.48
CA SER A 660 6.44 60.76 2.20
C SER A 660 6.00 61.29 3.57
N TYR A 661 6.62 60.81 4.66
CA TYR A 661 7.11 61.65 5.78
C TYR A 661 8.27 60.98 6.54
N LYS A 662 9.21 61.78 7.06
CA LYS A 662 10.40 61.33 7.81
C LYS A 662 10.18 61.37 9.32
N LYS A 663 10.80 60.46 10.08
CA LYS A 663 11.50 60.84 11.32
C LYS A 663 12.66 59.90 11.65
N LYS A 664 13.82 60.48 11.96
CA LYS A 664 15.06 59.80 12.37
C LYS A 664 15.10 59.77 13.91
N ARG A 665 15.59 58.68 14.52
CA ARG A 665 16.06 58.66 15.92
C ARG A 665 17.16 57.60 16.04
N GLU A 666 18.29 57.97 16.62
CA GLU A 666 19.47 57.12 16.77
C GLU A 666 19.53 56.51 18.17
N VAL A 667 19.84 55.21 18.27
CA VAL A 667 20.29 54.55 19.51
C VAL A 667 21.24 53.40 19.16
N ALA A 668 22.46 53.45 19.73
CA ALA A 668 23.44 52.38 19.99
C ALA A 668 23.89 51.41 18.87
N ASP A 669 25.21 51.17 18.84
CA ASP A 669 25.86 50.16 18.02
C ASP A 669 25.52 48.72 18.46
N VAL A 670 25.27 47.85 17.47
CA VAL A 670 25.29 46.39 17.58
C VAL A 670 26.11 45.87 16.40
N PRO A 671 27.09 44.96 16.59
CA PRO A 671 27.99 44.55 15.50
C PRO A 671 27.24 43.80 14.38
N PRO A 672 27.58 44.04 13.10
CA PRO A 672 26.85 43.49 11.97
C PRO A 672 27.18 42.00 11.75
N TYR A 673 26.35 41.12 12.31
CA TYR A 673 26.28 39.74 11.82
C TYR A 673 25.68 39.72 10.41
N GLN A 674 26.30 38.95 9.52
CA GLN A 674 26.00 38.95 8.10
C GLN A 674 24.63 38.31 7.83
N THR A 675 23.79 38.99 7.06
CA THR A 675 22.57 38.44 6.46
C THR A 675 22.67 38.59 4.94
N GLY A 676 22.32 37.56 4.17
CA GLY A 676 22.58 37.59 2.72
C GLY A 676 22.17 36.36 1.89
N GLN A 677 21.95 35.19 2.49
CA GLN A 677 21.27 34.09 1.78
C GLN A 677 19.76 34.35 1.78
N LEU A 678 19.20 34.69 0.62
CA LEU A 678 17.76 34.61 0.41
C LEU A 678 17.41 33.15 0.09
N HIS A 679 16.61 32.55 0.97
CA HIS A 679 15.84 31.35 0.65
C HIS A 679 14.60 31.81 -0.11
N PRO A 680 14.46 31.50 -1.42
CA PRO A 680 13.33 31.95 -2.21
C PRO A 680 12.11 31.02 -2.01
N ALA A 681 10.91 31.56 -2.14
CA ALA A 681 9.69 30.76 -2.12
C ALA A 681 9.70 29.70 -3.24
N ILE A 682 9.36 28.46 -2.87
CA ILE A 682 9.33 27.28 -3.72
C ILE A 682 7.99 27.23 -4.45
N ARG A 683 7.96 27.00 -5.77
CA ARG A 683 6.69 26.82 -6.49
C ARG A 683 6.09 25.46 -6.16
N VAL A 684 4.77 25.37 -5.99
CA VAL A 684 4.08 24.10 -5.69
C VAL A 684 4.38 23.01 -6.72
N ALA A 685 4.54 23.38 -8.00
CA ALA A 685 4.92 22.45 -9.07
C ALA A 685 6.35 21.90 -8.97
N ASP A 686 7.26 22.59 -8.27
CA ASP A 686 8.64 22.16 -8.04
C ASP A 686 8.81 21.48 -6.66
N LEU A 687 7.80 21.57 -5.78
CA LEU A 687 7.89 21.22 -4.36
C LEU A 687 8.29 19.76 -4.12
N LEU A 688 7.77 18.82 -4.91
CA LEU A 688 8.18 17.41 -4.86
C LEU A 688 9.69 17.27 -5.12
N GLN A 689 10.18 17.85 -6.21
CA GLN A 689 11.59 17.78 -6.60
C GLN A 689 12.51 18.50 -5.60
N HIS A 690 12.04 19.59 -4.98
CA HIS A 690 12.77 20.26 -3.92
C HIS A 690 12.88 19.39 -2.66
N ILE A 691 11.79 18.77 -2.20
CA ILE A 691 11.79 17.89 -1.01
C ILE A 691 12.64 16.63 -1.27
N THR A 692 12.58 16.07 -2.48
CA THR A 692 13.51 15.06 -2.99
C THR A 692 14.97 15.50 -2.82
N GLN A 693 15.32 16.70 -3.27
CA GLN A 693 16.70 17.21 -3.20
C GLN A 693 17.13 17.54 -1.76
N MET A 694 16.23 17.97 -0.88
CA MET A 694 16.55 18.35 0.51
C MET A 694 16.64 17.17 1.48
N LYS A 695 15.84 16.11 1.28
CA LYS A 695 16.01 14.83 1.99
C LYS A 695 17.23 14.05 1.50
N CYS A 696 17.69 14.32 0.29
CA CYS A 696 18.79 13.62 -0.35
C CYS A 696 19.71 14.61 -1.08
N ALA A 697 20.42 15.38 -0.26
CA ALA A 697 21.67 16.02 -0.60
C ALA A 697 22.79 15.36 0.22
N GLU A 698 23.98 15.21 -0.37
CA GLU A 698 25.23 14.93 0.36
C GLU A 698 25.92 16.25 0.80
N GLY A 699 25.15 17.33 0.93
CA GLY A 699 25.66 18.70 1.03
C GLY A 699 24.74 19.62 1.85
N TYR A 700 23.87 20.38 1.18
CA TYR A 700 22.85 21.20 1.86
C TYR A 700 21.49 20.52 1.75
N GLY A 701 21.02 19.93 2.84
CA GLY A 701 19.70 19.32 2.97
C GLY A 701 18.89 19.94 4.13
N PHE A 702 17.85 19.23 4.55
CA PHE A 702 16.96 19.72 5.62
C PHE A 702 17.65 19.92 6.97
N LYS A 703 18.70 19.16 7.25
CA LYS A 703 19.50 19.32 8.46
C LYS A 703 20.23 20.65 8.48
N GLU A 704 20.98 20.96 7.42
CA GLU A 704 21.75 22.19 7.30
C GLU A 704 20.85 23.43 7.20
N GLU A 705 19.64 23.28 6.65
CA GLU A 705 18.62 24.32 6.67
C GLU A 705 18.03 24.54 8.07
N TYR A 706 17.73 23.47 8.80
CA TYR A 706 17.24 23.55 10.17
C TYR A 706 18.30 24.10 11.15
N GLU A 707 19.56 23.65 11.05
CA GLU A 707 20.69 24.11 11.86
C GLU A 707 21.07 25.58 11.57
N SER A 708 20.65 26.15 10.43
CA SER A 708 20.83 27.57 10.13
C SER A 708 19.90 28.51 10.91
N PHE A 709 18.84 27.99 11.55
CA PHE A 709 17.98 28.80 12.40
C PHE A 709 18.67 29.08 13.75
N PHE A 710 18.78 30.37 14.11
CA PHE A 710 19.32 30.79 15.40
C PHE A 710 18.65 30.05 16.59
N GLU A 711 19.48 29.48 17.47
CA GLU A 711 19.05 28.84 18.70
C GLU A 711 19.10 29.81 19.89
N GLY A 712 18.05 29.84 20.70
CA GLY A 712 18.00 30.64 21.92
C GLY A 712 17.30 31.99 21.75
N GLN A 713 17.67 32.98 22.58
CA GLN A 713 16.88 34.19 22.78
C GLN A 713 17.32 35.32 21.84
N SER A 714 16.46 35.66 20.86
CA SER A 714 16.72 36.66 19.81
C SER A 714 16.20 38.07 20.11
N ALA A 715 15.33 38.22 21.13
CA ALA A 715 14.71 39.48 21.53
C ALA A 715 14.47 39.53 23.07
N PRO A 716 14.29 40.71 23.71
CA PRO A 716 14.16 40.84 25.17
C PRO A 716 12.99 40.09 25.82
N TRP A 717 13.15 39.72 27.10
CA TRP A 717 12.20 38.93 27.90
C TRP A 717 12.10 39.41 29.36
N ASP A 718 12.27 40.70 29.59
CA ASP A 718 12.31 41.37 30.89
C ASP A 718 11.04 41.14 31.72
N SER A 719 9.86 41.01 31.09
CA SER A 719 8.63 40.65 31.80
C SER A 719 8.61 39.20 32.28
N ALA A 720 9.25 38.30 31.53
CA ALA A 720 9.26 36.86 31.78
C ALA A 720 10.31 36.42 32.81
N LYS A 721 11.39 37.20 32.97
CA LYS A 721 12.48 36.93 33.93
C LYS A 721 12.23 37.44 35.35
N LYS A 722 11.17 38.23 35.58
CA LYS A 722 10.79 38.69 36.93
C LYS A 722 10.49 37.50 37.84
N ASP A 723 10.90 37.57 39.10
CA ASP A 723 10.70 36.47 40.04
C ASP A 723 9.21 36.18 40.28
N GLU A 724 8.33 37.20 40.32
CA GLU A 724 6.87 36.98 40.45
C GLU A 724 6.23 36.28 39.23
N ASN A 725 6.89 36.30 38.07
CA ASN A 725 6.43 35.63 36.84
C ASN A 725 7.16 34.31 36.56
N ARG A 726 8.22 34.00 37.33
CA ARG A 726 9.07 32.83 37.08
C ARG A 726 8.31 31.51 37.20
N MET A 727 7.39 31.40 38.15
CA MET A 727 6.52 30.23 38.34
C MET A 727 5.51 30.04 37.20
N LYS A 728 5.14 31.10 36.48
CA LYS A 728 4.21 31.06 35.33
C LYS A 728 4.87 30.51 34.04
N ASN A 729 6.13 30.08 34.11
CA ASN A 729 6.91 29.57 32.97
C ASN A 729 7.18 28.06 33.12
N ARG A 730 6.58 27.21 32.27
CA ARG A 730 6.66 25.74 32.40
C ARG A 730 8.08 25.18 32.17
N TYR A 731 8.89 25.91 31.41
CA TYR A 731 10.28 25.59 31.12
C TYR A 731 11.10 26.89 31.13
N GLY A 732 12.16 26.95 31.93
CA GLY A 732 12.95 28.18 32.13
C GLY A 732 13.67 28.69 30.87
N ASN A 733 13.88 27.81 29.88
CA ASN A 733 14.46 28.14 28.57
C ASN A 733 13.43 28.52 27.49
N ILE A 734 12.12 28.44 27.76
CA ILE A 734 11.07 28.74 26.77
C ILE A 734 10.09 29.77 27.35
N ILE A 735 10.24 31.01 26.89
CA ILE A 735 9.74 32.24 27.51
C ILE A 735 9.15 33.18 26.45
N ALA A 736 8.27 34.09 26.87
CA ALA A 736 7.64 35.05 25.97
C ALA A 736 8.48 36.34 25.85
N TYR A 737 8.82 36.75 24.61
CA TYR A 737 9.51 38.02 24.35
C TYR A 737 8.58 39.24 24.57
N ASP A 738 9.12 40.36 25.05
CA ASP A 738 8.32 41.53 25.50
C ASP A 738 7.58 42.28 24.39
N HIS A 739 8.10 42.24 23.15
CA HIS A 739 7.53 42.94 21.98
C HIS A 739 6.31 42.20 21.41
N SER A 740 6.26 40.88 21.57
CA SER A 740 5.25 40.00 20.97
C SER A 740 4.36 39.30 22.01
N ARG A 741 4.60 39.47 23.32
CA ARG A 741 3.79 38.83 24.36
C ARG A 741 2.36 39.37 24.40
N VAL A 742 1.41 38.49 24.70
CA VAL A 742 0.05 38.90 25.04
C VAL A 742 0.10 39.65 26.38
N ARG A 743 -0.66 40.75 26.50
CA ARG A 743 -0.69 41.60 27.70
C ARG A 743 -2.09 41.60 28.26
N LEU A 744 -2.26 40.99 29.43
CA LEU A 744 -3.55 40.95 30.10
C LEU A 744 -3.85 42.31 30.72
N GLN A 745 -5.14 42.66 30.83
CA GLN A 745 -5.54 43.80 31.67
C GLN A 745 -5.08 43.53 33.10
N ALA A 746 -4.34 44.48 33.67
CA ALA A 746 -3.84 44.40 35.03
C ALA A 746 -5.00 44.45 36.03
N ILE A 747 -4.92 43.59 37.06
CA ILE A 747 -5.90 43.53 38.14
C ILE A 747 -5.41 44.45 39.26
N GLU A 748 -6.27 45.38 39.70
CA GLU A 748 -5.92 46.30 40.79
C GLU A 748 -5.57 45.51 42.07
N GLY A 749 -4.39 45.78 42.62
CA GLY A 749 -3.84 45.08 43.80
C GLY A 749 -2.96 43.87 43.49
N GLU A 750 -3.09 43.21 42.33
CA GLU A 750 -2.23 42.07 41.95
C GLU A 750 -1.03 42.51 41.09
N GLN A 751 0.18 42.51 41.66
CA GLN A 751 1.41 42.81 40.94
C GLN A 751 1.73 41.75 39.87
N SER A 752 2.28 42.18 38.72
CA SER A 752 2.61 41.31 37.57
C SER A 752 1.42 40.48 37.04
N SER A 753 0.17 40.94 37.25
CA SER A 753 -1.08 40.35 36.73
C SER A 753 -1.30 40.54 35.21
N ASP A 754 -0.43 41.31 34.55
CA ASP A 754 -0.44 41.56 33.10
C ASP A 754 0.25 40.45 32.27
N TYR A 755 0.95 39.52 32.92
CA TYR A 755 1.81 38.53 32.29
C TYR A 755 1.23 37.11 32.32
N ILE A 756 1.21 36.51 31.13
CA ILE A 756 1.05 35.08 30.83
C ILE A 756 2.19 34.66 29.87
N ASN A 757 2.66 33.41 29.92
CA ASN A 757 3.65 32.90 28.95
C ASN A 757 2.98 32.58 27.60
N ALA A 758 2.61 33.66 26.91
CA ALA A 758 1.96 33.64 25.61
C ALA A 758 2.51 34.76 24.72
N ASN A 759 2.54 34.51 23.42
CA ASN A 759 2.81 35.51 22.38
C ASN A 759 1.61 35.56 21.43
N TYR A 760 1.55 36.53 20.52
CA TYR A 760 0.59 36.56 19.39
C TYR A 760 0.90 35.48 18.33
N VAL A 761 1.12 34.25 18.81
CA VAL A 761 1.57 33.02 18.13
C VAL A 761 1.14 31.77 18.92
N ASP A 762 1.17 31.77 20.27
CA ASP A 762 0.94 30.58 21.11
C ASP A 762 0.64 30.94 22.58
N VAL A 763 -0.08 30.09 23.32
CA VAL A 763 -0.54 30.30 24.71
C VAL A 763 -0.37 29.05 25.58
N ARG A 764 0.05 29.17 26.86
CA ARG A 764 0.27 28.01 27.76
C ARG A 764 -0.56 28.04 29.05
N PRO A 765 -1.51 27.09 29.25
CA PRO A 765 -2.13 26.88 30.55
C PRO A 765 -1.28 26.02 31.52
N MET A 766 -1.34 26.38 32.79
CA MET A 766 -0.92 25.65 33.99
C MET A 766 -2.09 25.58 34.96
N GLN A 767 -2.03 24.75 36.01
CA GLN A 767 -3.08 24.73 37.04
C GLN A 767 -3.30 26.11 37.69
N GLU A 768 -2.21 26.84 37.94
CA GLU A 768 -2.23 28.19 38.51
C GLU A 768 -2.66 29.27 37.49
N THR A 769 -2.62 29.00 36.18
CA THR A 769 -2.92 29.97 35.11
C THR A 769 -4.17 29.61 34.28
N VAL A 770 -4.99 28.63 34.69
CA VAL A 770 -6.29 28.32 34.03
C VAL A 770 -7.18 29.56 33.95
N TYR A 771 -7.21 30.36 35.02
CA TYR A 771 -7.95 31.62 35.03
C TYR A 771 -7.36 32.67 34.06
N ASP A 772 -6.04 32.83 34.02
CA ASP A 772 -5.38 33.75 33.08
C ASP A 772 -5.62 33.34 31.63
N PHE A 773 -5.64 32.03 31.34
CA PHE A 773 -5.93 31.47 30.03
C PHE A 773 -7.35 31.84 29.56
N TRP A 774 -8.38 31.61 30.39
CA TRP A 774 -9.74 32.01 30.04
C TRP A 774 -9.91 33.54 29.99
N ARG A 775 -9.29 34.30 30.90
CA ARG A 775 -9.30 35.78 30.87
C ARG A 775 -8.71 36.31 29.55
N MET A 776 -7.64 35.69 29.07
CA MET A 776 -7.02 35.99 27.78
C MET A 776 -7.92 35.61 26.59
N VAL A 777 -8.48 34.40 26.57
CA VAL A 777 -9.44 33.95 25.53
C VAL A 777 -10.63 34.92 25.40
N TRP A 778 -11.13 35.45 26.52
CA TRP A 778 -12.17 36.48 26.53
C TRP A 778 -11.67 37.84 26.03
N HIS A 779 -10.50 38.29 26.50
CA HIS A 779 -9.94 39.59 26.13
C HIS A 779 -9.67 39.71 24.63
N GLU A 780 -9.06 38.69 24.03
CA GLU A 780 -8.71 38.67 22.61
C GLU A 780 -9.89 38.31 21.68
N ASN A 781 -11.09 38.06 22.22
CA ASN A 781 -12.27 37.62 21.47
C ASN A 781 -12.06 36.30 20.68
N THR A 782 -11.28 35.38 21.24
CA THR A 782 -11.01 34.07 20.62
C THR A 782 -12.25 33.17 20.63
N ALA A 783 -12.70 32.73 19.46
CA ALA A 783 -13.75 31.73 19.30
C ALA A 783 -13.21 30.31 19.01
N THR A 784 -11.90 30.15 18.84
CA THR A 784 -11.26 28.87 18.46
C THR A 784 -9.97 28.66 19.23
N ILE A 785 -9.90 27.53 19.95
CA ILE A 785 -8.73 27.02 20.65
C ILE A 785 -8.27 25.75 19.92
N VAL A 786 -6.97 25.59 19.70
CA VAL A 786 -6.37 24.42 19.03
C VAL A 786 -5.32 23.83 19.97
N MET A 787 -5.51 22.57 20.38
CA MET A 787 -4.66 21.84 21.31
C MET A 787 -4.04 20.64 20.61
N VAL A 788 -2.72 20.65 20.41
CA VAL A 788 -1.98 19.58 19.70
C VAL A 788 -1.03 18.82 20.65
N THR A 789 -1.56 18.38 21.79
CA THR A 789 -0.88 17.56 22.80
C THR A 789 -1.90 16.82 23.64
N ASN A 790 -1.60 15.61 24.08
CA ASN A 790 -2.41 14.92 25.08
C ASN A 790 -2.11 15.51 26.48
N LEU A 791 -3.01 15.29 27.46
CA LEU A 791 -2.81 15.79 28.83
C LEU A 791 -1.59 15.12 29.50
N VAL A 792 -1.42 13.82 29.28
CA VAL A 792 -0.33 12.99 29.79
C VAL A 792 0.24 12.18 28.62
N GLU A 793 1.57 12.13 28.52
CA GLU A 793 2.34 11.46 27.46
C GLU A 793 3.55 10.78 28.14
N VAL A 794 3.77 9.48 27.91
CA VAL A 794 4.69 8.59 28.66
C VAL A 794 4.65 8.81 30.18
N GLY A 795 3.45 8.92 30.76
CA GLY A 795 3.24 9.18 32.18
C GLY A 795 3.62 10.58 32.68
N ARG A 796 4.10 11.48 31.81
CA ARG A 796 4.47 12.86 32.14
C ARG A 796 3.34 13.82 31.80
N VAL A 797 2.95 14.69 32.73
CA VAL A 797 1.92 15.72 32.51
C VAL A 797 2.44 16.77 31.52
N LYS A 798 1.87 16.78 30.32
CA LYS A 798 2.22 17.71 29.24
C LYS A 798 1.38 18.99 29.29
N CYS A 799 0.09 18.87 29.62
CA CYS A 799 -0.85 19.99 29.77
C CYS A 799 -1.78 19.72 30.96
N CYS A 800 -2.24 20.76 31.66
CA CYS A 800 -3.34 20.61 32.61
C CYS A 800 -4.69 20.56 31.86
N LYS A 801 -5.68 19.93 32.47
CA LYS A 801 -7.08 20.07 32.03
C LYS A 801 -7.56 21.45 32.48
N TYR A 802 -7.88 22.31 31.52
CA TYR A 802 -8.34 23.69 31.76
C TYR A 802 -9.84 23.87 31.45
N TRP A 803 -10.58 22.79 31.25
CA TRP A 803 -11.99 22.79 30.88
C TRP A 803 -12.81 21.86 31.78
N PRO A 804 -14.10 22.20 32.05
CA PRO A 804 -14.98 21.37 32.86
C PRO A 804 -15.52 20.15 32.09
N ASP A 805 -16.08 19.19 32.85
CA ASP A 805 -16.91 18.10 32.31
C ASP A 805 -18.40 18.48 32.20
N ASP A 806 -18.82 19.52 32.93
CA ASP A 806 -20.10 20.23 32.80
C ASP A 806 -19.82 21.73 32.92
N THR A 807 -19.85 22.28 34.14
CA THR A 807 -19.74 23.72 34.40
C THR A 807 -18.78 24.01 35.54
N GLU A 808 -17.87 24.96 35.35
CA GLU A 808 -16.93 25.43 36.37
C GLU A 808 -16.80 26.97 36.33
N ILE A 809 -16.44 27.59 37.46
CA ILE A 809 -16.34 29.04 37.61
C ILE A 809 -14.91 29.42 38.02
N TYR A 810 -14.15 29.96 37.06
CA TYR A 810 -12.81 30.49 37.23
C TYR A 810 -12.91 31.99 37.61
N ARG A 811 -12.96 32.27 38.93
CA ARG A 811 -13.17 33.61 39.53
C ARG A 811 -14.43 34.33 39.00
N ASP A 812 -14.28 35.23 38.01
CA ASP A 812 -15.37 36.01 37.41
C ASP A 812 -15.85 35.44 36.06
N MET A 813 -15.26 34.34 35.58
CA MET A 813 -15.65 33.66 34.36
C MET A 813 -16.29 32.30 34.65
N LYS A 814 -17.49 32.08 34.12
CA LYS A 814 -18.16 30.77 34.10
C LYS A 814 -17.94 30.14 32.72
N VAL A 815 -17.57 28.86 32.72
CA VAL A 815 -17.39 28.04 31.51
C VAL A 815 -18.31 26.83 31.65
N THR A 816 -19.11 26.56 30.62
CA THR A 816 -20.04 25.42 30.53
C THR A 816 -19.78 24.66 29.24
N LEU A 817 -19.59 23.34 29.32
CA LEU A 817 -19.50 22.43 28.18
C LEU A 817 -20.90 22.21 27.59
N ILE A 818 -21.07 22.53 26.31
CA ILE A 818 -22.32 22.34 25.55
C ILE A 818 -22.31 20.97 24.86
N GLU A 819 -21.17 20.62 24.24
CA GLU A 819 -21.06 19.47 23.34
C GLU A 819 -19.62 18.93 23.34
N THR A 820 -19.47 17.61 23.25
CA THR A 820 -18.20 16.96 22.88
C THR A 820 -18.44 16.01 21.70
N GLN A 821 -17.72 16.23 20.59
CA GLN A 821 -17.68 15.35 19.43
C GLN A 821 -16.38 14.56 19.46
N LEU A 822 -16.48 13.24 19.67
CA LEU A 822 -15.34 12.31 19.61
C LEU A 822 -15.15 11.83 18.17
N LEU A 823 -13.91 11.88 17.67
CA LEU A 823 -13.47 11.35 16.38
C LEU A 823 -12.15 10.60 16.58
N SER A 824 -11.73 9.81 15.59
CA SER A 824 -10.59 8.88 15.73
C SER A 824 -9.26 9.54 16.08
N GLU A 825 -8.92 10.65 15.43
CA GLU A 825 -7.63 11.34 15.62
C GLU A 825 -7.72 12.66 16.42
N TYR A 826 -8.93 13.13 16.72
CA TYR A 826 -9.14 14.40 17.43
C TYR A 826 -10.53 14.50 18.10
N VAL A 827 -10.64 15.39 19.08
CA VAL A 827 -11.88 15.71 19.80
C VAL A 827 -12.25 17.17 19.57
N ILE A 828 -13.53 17.47 19.33
CA ILE A 828 -14.06 18.85 19.32
C ILE A 828 -14.90 19.05 20.58
N ARG A 829 -14.69 20.14 21.31
CA ARG A 829 -15.53 20.55 22.45
C ARG A 829 -16.08 21.96 22.23
N THR A 830 -17.36 22.15 22.46
CA THR A 830 -18.04 23.44 22.33
C THR A 830 -18.40 23.96 23.72
N PHE A 831 -17.95 25.15 24.08
CA PHE A 831 -18.18 25.78 25.38
C PHE A 831 -19.02 27.05 25.25
N ALA A 832 -19.95 27.26 26.19
CA ALA A 832 -20.48 28.58 26.51
C ALA A 832 -19.59 29.21 27.57
N VAL A 833 -19.19 30.46 27.34
CA VAL A 833 -18.42 31.25 28.32
C VAL A 833 -19.20 32.53 28.65
N GLU A 834 -19.27 32.83 29.94
CA GLU A 834 -19.96 34.00 30.51
C GLU A 834 -19.00 34.74 31.45
N LYS A 835 -18.87 36.06 31.30
CA LYS A 835 -18.10 36.89 32.24
C LYS A 835 -19.05 37.69 33.15
N ARG A 836 -18.85 37.61 34.47
CA ARG A 836 -19.67 38.31 35.46
C ARG A 836 -19.62 39.82 35.24
N GLY A 837 -20.78 40.41 34.95
CA GLY A 837 -20.91 41.85 34.65
C GLY A 837 -20.83 42.20 33.16
N ALA A 838 -20.54 41.23 32.27
CA ALA A 838 -20.78 41.36 30.84
C ALA A 838 -22.21 40.90 30.50
N HIS A 839 -22.84 41.54 29.50
CA HIS A 839 -24.18 41.18 29.01
C HIS A 839 -24.11 40.35 27.70
N GLU A 840 -23.13 39.46 27.61
CA GLU A 840 -22.89 38.60 26.46
C GLU A 840 -22.49 37.18 26.90
N ILE A 841 -22.80 36.20 26.06
CA ILE A 841 -22.36 34.80 26.18
C ILE A 841 -21.61 34.48 24.89
N ARG A 842 -20.42 33.90 24.98
CA ARG A 842 -19.60 33.56 23.81
C ARG A 842 -19.49 32.06 23.64
N GLU A 843 -19.72 31.57 22.42
CA GLU A 843 -19.46 30.18 22.04
C GLU A 843 -17.97 30.06 21.64
N ILE A 844 -17.26 29.11 22.26
CA ILE A 844 -15.83 28.90 22.04
C ILE A 844 -15.59 27.42 21.77
N ARG A 845 -14.92 27.10 20.65
CA ARG A 845 -14.65 25.72 20.24
C ARG A 845 -13.20 25.34 20.46
N GLN A 846 -12.96 24.27 21.21
CA GLN A 846 -11.65 23.63 21.35
C GLN A 846 -11.55 22.47 20.37
N PHE A 847 -10.50 22.46 19.55
CA PHE A 847 -10.11 21.36 18.67
C PHE A 847 -8.86 20.71 19.27
N HIS A 848 -8.97 19.47 19.70
CA HIS A 848 -7.93 18.73 20.43
C HIS A 848 -7.42 17.56 19.59
N PHE A 849 -6.28 17.72 18.94
CA PHE A 849 -5.64 16.67 18.13
C PHE A 849 -4.91 15.69 19.06
N THR A 850 -5.38 14.44 19.08
CA THR A 850 -4.88 13.37 19.95
C THR A 850 -3.89 12.44 19.25
N GLY A 851 -3.89 12.42 17.91
CA GLY A 851 -3.06 11.55 17.07
C GLY A 851 -1.56 11.93 16.95
N TRP A 852 -1.05 12.90 17.72
CA TRP A 852 0.39 13.23 17.69
C TRP A 852 1.16 12.36 18.70
N PRO A 853 2.16 11.54 18.26
CA PRO A 853 2.90 10.67 19.17
C PRO A 853 3.78 11.42 20.17
N ASP A 854 4.01 10.77 21.32
CA ASP A 854 4.75 11.33 22.46
C ASP A 854 6.20 11.71 22.13
N HIS A 855 6.79 11.03 21.14
CA HIS A 855 8.10 11.27 20.54
C HIS A 855 7.94 11.44 19.02
N GLY A 856 8.74 12.34 18.42
CA GLY A 856 8.75 12.59 16.98
C GLY A 856 7.47 13.24 16.42
N VAL A 857 7.05 12.74 15.26
CA VAL A 857 6.00 13.29 14.40
C VAL A 857 5.00 12.19 14.00
N PRO A 858 3.76 12.54 13.59
CA PRO A 858 2.84 11.57 12.99
C PRO A 858 3.48 10.89 11.78
N TYR A 859 3.34 9.56 11.67
CA TYR A 859 3.95 8.79 10.56
C TYR A 859 3.35 9.16 9.19
N HIS A 860 2.12 9.70 9.16
CA HIS A 860 1.46 10.27 7.98
C HIS A 860 0.84 11.63 8.32
N ALA A 861 0.80 12.58 7.38
CA ALA A 861 0.22 13.90 7.65
C ALA A 861 -1.31 13.96 7.43
N THR A 862 -1.88 12.97 6.73
CA THR A 862 -3.30 12.86 6.35
C THR A 862 -4.28 13.34 7.44
N GLY A 863 -4.20 12.79 8.67
CA GLY A 863 -5.09 13.17 9.77
C GLY A 863 -4.92 14.60 10.27
N LEU A 864 -3.68 15.10 10.32
CA LEU A 864 -3.40 16.48 10.70
C LEU A 864 -3.92 17.46 9.63
N LEU A 865 -3.83 17.12 8.34
CA LEU A 865 -4.39 17.92 7.26
C LEU A 865 -5.93 17.97 7.34
N GLY A 866 -6.58 16.84 7.61
CA GLY A 866 -8.01 16.78 7.90
C GLY A 866 -8.40 17.65 9.11
N PHE A 867 -7.59 17.63 10.16
CA PHE A 867 -7.75 18.47 11.35
C PHE A 867 -7.59 19.97 11.05
N VAL A 868 -6.55 20.39 10.32
CA VAL A 868 -6.34 21.80 9.90
C VAL A 868 -7.53 22.31 9.08
N ARG A 869 -7.99 21.55 8.07
CA ARG A 869 -9.19 21.88 7.28
C ARG A 869 -10.45 21.95 8.16
N ARG A 870 -10.60 21.05 9.13
CA ARG A 870 -11.70 21.07 10.10
C ARG A 870 -11.67 22.29 11.03
N VAL A 871 -10.50 22.76 11.45
CA VAL A 871 -10.36 24.02 12.20
C VAL A 871 -10.79 25.19 11.32
N LYS A 872 -10.13 25.42 10.17
CA LYS A 872 -10.43 26.53 9.25
C LYS A 872 -11.92 26.62 8.88
N SER A 873 -12.55 25.49 8.55
CA SER A 873 -13.98 25.42 8.17
C SER A 873 -14.98 25.68 9.31
N LYS A 874 -14.53 25.79 10.56
CA LYS A 874 -15.38 25.97 11.76
C LYS A 874 -15.06 27.22 12.59
N THR A 875 -13.98 27.92 12.29
CA THR A 875 -13.64 29.22 12.90
C THR A 875 -14.49 30.35 12.28
N PRO A 876 -15.17 31.19 13.10
CA PRO A 876 -15.93 32.33 12.58
C PRO A 876 -15.03 33.42 11.98
N ALA A 877 -15.39 33.95 10.80
CA ALA A 877 -14.63 35.01 10.13
C ALA A 877 -14.60 36.37 10.87
N ASN A 878 -15.39 36.51 11.93
CA ASN A 878 -15.45 37.68 12.82
C ASN A 878 -14.85 37.41 14.22
N ALA A 879 -14.18 36.27 14.41
CA ALA A 879 -13.48 35.96 15.65
C ALA A 879 -12.15 36.74 15.77
N GLY A 880 -11.66 36.88 17.00
CA GLY A 880 -10.26 37.23 17.27
C GLY A 880 -9.30 36.07 16.98
N PRO A 881 -7.99 36.25 17.29
CA PRO A 881 -6.96 35.27 16.97
C PRO A 881 -7.24 33.87 17.52
N MET A 882 -6.89 32.85 16.73
CA MET A 882 -6.94 31.45 17.16
C MET A 882 -5.87 31.18 18.22
N VAL A 883 -6.25 30.53 19.32
CA VAL A 883 -5.33 30.17 20.40
C VAL A 883 -4.81 28.76 20.14
N VAL A 884 -3.62 28.66 19.53
CA VAL A 884 -2.94 27.37 19.30
C VAL A 884 -2.00 27.07 20.47
N HIS A 885 -1.96 25.82 20.93
CA HIS A 885 -1.00 25.38 21.94
C HIS A 885 -0.67 23.87 21.90
N CYS A 886 0.46 23.54 22.52
CA CYS A 886 0.80 22.17 22.91
C CYS A 886 1.28 22.14 24.37
N SER A 887 2.29 21.33 24.71
CA SER A 887 2.93 21.33 26.04
C SER A 887 3.95 22.46 26.19
N ALA A 888 4.91 22.52 25.28
CA ALA A 888 5.92 23.56 25.21
C ALA A 888 5.47 24.77 24.38
N GLY A 889 4.38 24.66 23.62
CA GLY A 889 3.83 25.78 22.87
C GLY A 889 4.80 26.38 21.85
N ALA A 890 5.50 25.52 21.10
CA ALA A 890 6.59 25.92 20.20
C ALA A 890 6.80 24.92 19.05
N GLY A 891 7.03 23.64 19.37
CA GLY A 891 7.27 22.58 18.39
C GLY A 891 6.02 22.21 17.60
N ARG A 892 5.16 21.35 18.17
CA ARG A 892 3.89 20.94 17.55
C ARG A 892 2.98 22.13 17.18
N THR A 893 2.94 23.20 17.99
CA THR A 893 2.25 24.46 17.65
C THR A 893 2.83 25.09 16.38
N GLY A 894 4.16 25.22 16.29
CA GLY A 894 4.83 25.76 15.10
C GLY A 894 4.54 24.93 13.87
N CYS A 895 4.50 23.61 13.97
CA CYS A 895 4.11 22.74 12.87
C CYS A 895 2.69 23.05 12.38
N PHE A 896 1.71 23.12 13.30
CA PHE A 896 0.33 23.48 12.95
C PHE A 896 0.26 24.85 12.27
N ILE A 897 0.90 25.87 12.84
CA ILE A 897 0.84 27.25 12.32
C ILE A 897 1.54 27.38 10.95
N VAL A 898 2.69 26.74 10.75
CA VAL A 898 3.38 26.78 9.44
C VAL A 898 2.54 26.04 8.40
N ILE A 899 1.99 24.86 8.70
CA ILE A 899 1.10 24.15 7.77
C ILE A 899 -0.13 25.00 7.45
N ASP A 900 -0.78 25.61 8.45
CA ASP A 900 -1.95 26.47 8.28
C ASP A 900 -1.68 27.65 7.31
N ILE A 901 -0.56 28.35 7.49
CA ILE A 901 -0.12 29.49 6.65
C ILE A 901 0.34 29.02 5.26
N MET A 902 1.08 27.91 5.16
CA MET A 902 1.64 27.43 3.89
C MET A 902 0.59 26.82 2.97
N LEU A 903 -0.48 26.22 3.51
CA LEU A 903 -1.63 25.81 2.71
C LEU A 903 -2.35 27.04 2.11
N ASP A 904 -2.53 28.11 2.91
CA ASP A 904 -3.06 29.39 2.43
C ASP A 904 -2.19 30.00 1.30
N MET A 905 -0.86 29.91 1.42
CA MET A 905 0.09 30.42 0.44
C MET A 905 0.09 29.57 -0.85
N ALA A 906 0.06 28.24 -0.71
CA ALA A 906 -0.02 27.31 -1.84
C ALA A 906 -1.30 27.52 -2.67
N GLU A 907 -2.45 27.64 -2.00
CA GLU A 907 -3.76 27.83 -2.64
C GLU A 907 -3.92 29.21 -3.32
N ARG A 908 -3.35 30.28 -2.74
CA ARG A 908 -3.53 31.67 -3.24
C ARG A 908 -2.44 32.13 -4.20
N GLU A 909 -1.19 31.71 -3.97
CA GLU A 909 0.00 32.26 -4.64
C GLU A 909 0.72 31.21 -5.50
N GLY A 910 0.42 29.92 -5.34
CA GLY A 910 1.07 28.82 -6.06
C GLY A 910 2.52 28.56 -5.62
N VAL A 911 2.90 29.09 -4.45
CA VAL A 911 4.24 29.02 -3.85
C VAL A 911 4.14 28.72 -2.35
N VAL A 912 5.23 28.24 -1.76
CA VAL A 912 5.40 28.03 -0.31
C VAL A 912 6.78 28.52 0.13
N ASP A 913 6.85 29.14 1.32
CA ASP A 913 8.09 29.67 1.90
C ASP A 913 8.23 29.22 3.36
N ILE A 914 8.51 27.93 3.53
CA ILE A 914 8.53 27.25 4.83
C ILE A 914 9.70 27.76 5.68
N TYR A 915 10.86 28.04 5.06
CA TYR A 915 12.02 28.61 5.74
C TYR A 915 11.75 30.00 6.32
N ASN A 916 11.31 30.97 5.52
CA ASN A 916 11.09 32.32 6.04
C ASN A 916 9.87 32.36 6.99
N CYS A 917 8.88 31.49 6.82
CA CYS A 917 7.80 31.32 7.79
C CYS A 917 8.33 30.88 9.17
N VAL A 918 9.15 29.82 9.25
CA VAL A 918 9.75 29.37 10.52
C VAL A 918 10.70 30.41 11.10
N ARG A 919 11.51 31.08 10.26
CA ARG A 919 12.40 32.17 10.65
C ARG A 919 11.64 33.33 11.31
N GLU A 920 10.49 33.72 10.76
CA GLU A 920 9.65 34.80 11.30
C GLU A 920 8.85 34.35 12.54
N LEU A 921 8.44 33.09 12.63
CA LEU A 921 7.87 32.56 13.88
C LEU A 921 8.91 32.56 15.01
N ARG A 922 10.18 32.21 14.72
CA ARG A 922 11.30 32.32 15.68
C ARG A 922 11.69 33.76 16.05
N SER A 923 11.35 34.77 15.22
CA SER A 923 11.50 36.20 15.58
C SER A 923 10.44 36.66 16.60
N ARG A 924 9.30 35.96 16.65
CA ARG A 924 8.14 36.27 17.51
C ARG A 924 8.09 35.44 18.79
N ARG A 925 8.58 34.20 18.80
CA ARG A 925 8.63 33.31 19.98
C ARG A 925 9.81 32.34 19.88
N VAL A 926 10.47 32.10 21.01
CA VAL A 926 11.69 31.26 21.06
C VAL A 926 11.42 29.81 20.61
N ASN A 927 12.31 29.27 19.77
CA ASN A 927 12.34 27.88 19.31
C ASN A 927 11.02 27.35 18.70
N MET A 928 10.28 28.18 17.95
CA MET A 928 9.18 27.70 17.10
C MET A 928 9.70 26.67 16.07
N VAL A 929 9.00 25.53 15.96
CA VAL A 929 9.48 24.26 15.34
C VAL A 929 10.77 23.76 16.03
N GLN A 930 10.67 22.69 16.82
CA GLN A 930 11.67 22.34 17.84
C GLN A 930 12.64 21.21 17.46
N THR A 931 12.40 20.48 16.38
CA THR A 931 13.29 19.41 15.89
C THR A 931 13.37 19.42 14.36
N GLU A 932 14.45 18.87 13.82
CA GLU A 932 14.60 18.63 12.37
C GLU A 932 13.45 17.76 11.84
N GLU A 933 13.09 16.68 12.55
CA GLU A 933 11.93 15.82 12.22
C GLU A 933 10.63 16.62 12.03
N GLN A 934 10.38 17.60 12.89
CA GLN A 934 9.22 18.50 12.79
C GLN A 934 9.32 19.40 11.55
N TYR A 935 10.51 19.86 11.20
CA TYR A 935 10.75 20.69 10.02
C TYR A 935 10.56 19.89 8.70
N VAL A 936 11.05 18.64 8.66
CA VAL A 936 10.83 17.71 7.54
C VAL A 936 9.35 17.33 7.42
N PHE A 937 8.68 17.03 8.54
CA PHE A 937 7.25 16.68 8.55
C PHE A 937 6.35 17.81 8.04
N ILE A 938 6.69 19.08 8.29
CA ILE A 938 5.98 20.24 7.71
C ILE A 938 6.05 20.19 6.17
N HIS A 939 7.22 19.93 5.60
CA HIS A 939 7.39 19.81 4.15
C HIS A 939 6.59 18.65 3.58
N ASP A 940 6.65 17.47 4.20
CA ASP A 940 5.86 16.30 3.79
C ASP A 940 4.35 16.55 3.88
N ALA A 941 3.87 17.22 4.92
CA ALA A 941 2.46 17.56 5.08
C ALA A 941 1.96 18.51 3.99
N ILE A 942 2.75 19.54 3.65
CA ILE A 942 2.40 20.50 2.60
C ILE A 942 2.45 19.84 1.22
N LEU A 943 3.44 18.99 0.95
CA LEU A 943 3.52 18.18 -0.26
C LEU A 943 2.34 17.21 -0.38
N GLU A 944 1.99 16.51 0.70
CA GLU A 944 0.85 15.60 0.75
C GLU A 944 -0.45 16.33 0.40
N ALA A 945 -0.67 17.51 0.98
CA ALA A 945 -1.84 18.34 0.69
C ALA A 945 -1.86 18.85 -0.76
N CYS A 946 -0.72 19.29 -1.30
CA CYS A 946 -0.62 19.78 -2.68
C CYS A 946 -0.84 18.68 -3.72
N LEU A 947 -0.41 17.45 -3.44
CA LEU A 947 -0.62 16.29 -4.32
C LEU A 947 -2.06 15.75 -4.25
N CYS A 948 -2.71 15.82 -3.08
CA CYS A 948 -4.06 15.27 -2.88
C CYS A 948 -5.20 16.26 -3.18
N GLY A 949 -4.96 17.57 -3.01
CA GLY A 949 -6.01 18.59 -3.09
C GLY A 949 -7.03 18.52 -1.94
N ASP A 950 -8.15 19.24 -2.07
CA ASP A 950 -9.32 19.04 -1.21
C ASP A 950 -10.40 18.25 -1.95
N THR A 951 -10.66 17.05 -1.43
CA THR A 951 -11.59 16.04 -1.93
C THR A 951 -12.90 16.00 -1.12
N THR A 952 -13.13 17.02 -0.28
CA THR A 952 -14.35 17.15 0.54
C THR A 952 -15.57 17.55 -0.29
N ILE A 953 -16.57 16.68 -0.40
CA ILE A 953 -17.81 16.92 -1.15
C ILE A 953 -19.00 17.14 -0.19
N PRO A 954 -19.71 18.28 -0.25
CA PRO A 954 -20.96 18.50 0.48
C PRO A 954 -22.07 17.51 0.09
N ALA A 955 -22.81 16.96 1.06
CA ALA A 955 -23.80 15.90 0.80
C ALA A 955 -24.97 16.32 -0.11
N ASN A 956 -25.27 17.63 -0.20
CA ASN A 956 -26.25 18.17 -1.14
C ASN A 956 -25.74 18.28 -2.59
N GLN A 957 -24.42 18.33 -2.79
CA GLN A 957 -23.77 18.41 -4.11
C GLN A 957 -23.25 17.06 -4.60
N LEU A 958 -23.06 16.08 -3.69
CA LEU A 958 -22.50 14.75 -3.97
C LEU A 958 -23.10 14.06 -5.20
N ARG A 959 -24.40 14.22 -5.47
CA ARG A 959 -25.05 13.60 -6.63
C ARG A 959 -24.60 14.22 -7.95
N SER A 960 -24.50 15.53 -8.07
CA SER A 960 -24.03 16.18 -9.32
C SER A 960 -22.54 15.95 -9.51
N VAL A 961 -21.75 16.20 -8.45
CA VAL A 961 -20.29 16.02 -8.47
C VAL A 961 -19.91 14.59 -8.87
N TYR A 962 -20.59 13.57 -8.37
CA TYR A 962 -20.36 12.18 -8.82
C TYR A 962 -20.62 11.96 -10.33
N TYR A 963 -21.67 12.55 -10.91
CA TYR A 963 -21.93 12.42 -12.35
C TYR A 963 -20.89 13.17 -13.19
N ASP A 964 -20.44 14.34 -12.75
CA ASP A 964 -19.44 15.13 -13.44
C ASP A 964 -18.05 14.48 -13.33
N MET A 965 -17.64 14.00 -12.14
CA MET A 965 -16.37 13.29 -11.94
C MET A 965 -16.29 11.95 -12.68
N ASN A 966 -17.42 11.28 -12.91
CA ASN A 966 -17.48 10.01 -13.65
C ASN A 966 -17.61 10.21 -15.17
N ARG A 967 -17.73 11.46 -15.64
CA ARG A 967 -17.70 11.79 -17.06
C ARG A 967 -16.30 11.54 -17.62
N LEU A 968 -16.22 10.97 -18.82
CA LEU A 968 -14.95 10.83 -19.55
C LEU A 968 -14.58 12.14 -20.23
N ASP A 969 -13.34 12.56 -20.05
CA ASP A 969 -12.69 13.61 -20.83
C ASP A 969 -12.44 13.11 -22.28
N PRO A 970 -12.90 13.85 -23.32
CA PRO A 970 -12.76 13.43 -24.71
C PRO A 970 -11.32 13.37 -25.26
N GLN A 971 -10.35 14.04 -24.62
CA GLN A 971 -8.95 14.07 -25.04
C GLN A 971 -8.14 12.95 -24.36
N THR A 972 -8.34 12.71 -23.07
CA THR A 972 -7.55 11.76 -22.29
C THR A 972 -8.19 10.37 -22.15
N ASN A 973 -9.49 10.23 -22.49
CA ASN A 973 -10.30 9.02 -22.26
C ASN A 973 -10.18 8.50 -20.81
N SER A 974 -10.25 9.46 -19.88
CA SER A 974 -10.08 9.30 -18.45
C SER A 974 -11.20 10.05 -17.73
N SER A 975 -11.49 9.69 -16.49
CA SER A 975 -12.46 10.39 -15.63
C SER A 975 -11.76 10.88 -14.37
N GLN A 976 -12.31 11.89 -13.69
CA GLN A 976 -11.68 12.45 -12.50
C GLN A 976 -11.56 11.39 -11.38
N ILE A 977 -12.53 10.47 -11.26
CA ILE A 977 -12.43 9.31 -10.35
C ILE A 977 -11.23 8.41 -10.69
N LYS A 978 -10.88 8.25 -11.97
CA LYS A 978 -9.72 7.47 -12.42
C LYS A 978 -8.40 8.19 -12.18
N GLU A 979 -8.39 9.53 -12.21
CA GLU A 979 -7.25 10.37 -11.85
C GLU A 979 -7.02 10.42 -10.35
N GLU A 980 -8.06 10.60 -9.54
CA GLU A 980 -7.96 10.43 -8.08
C GLU A 980 -7.42 9.05 -7.70
N PHE A 981 -7.76 7.98 -8.43
CA PHE A 981 -7.23 6.65 -8.12
C PHE A 981 -5.74 6.53 -8.47
N ARG A 982 -5.28 7.20 -9.53
CA ARG A 982 -3.84 7.33 -9.83
C ARG A 982 -3.13 8.11 -8.73
N THR A 983 -3.66 9.26 -8.32
CA THR A 983 -3.12 10.05 -7.21
C THR A 983 -3.05 9.23 -5.93
N LEU A 984 -4.14 8.55 -5.57
CA LEU A 984 -4.21 7.66 -4.40
C LEU A 984 -3.13 6.57 -4.47
N ASN A 985 -2.93 5.92 -5.62
CA ASN A 985 -1.87 4.93 -5.82
C ASN A 985 -0.47 5.55 -5.68
N MET A 986 -0.23 6.76 -6.21
CA MET A 986 1.05 7.47 -6.08
C MET A 986 1.36 7.90 -4.64
N VAL A 987 0.36 8.25 -3.84
CA VAL A 987 0.52 8.62 -2.42
C VAL A 987 0.27 7.45 -1.46
N THR A 988 0.15 6.22 -1.96
CA THR A 988 0.04 5.01 -1.12
C THR A 988 1.42 4.62 -0.61
N PRO A 989 1.64 4.50 0.71
CA PRO A 989 2.96 4.17 1.25
C PRO A 989 3.45 2.78 0.80
N THR A 990 4.66 2.71 0.24
CA THR A 990 5.36 1.45 -0.03
C THR A 990 5.97 0.92 1.27
N LEU A 991 5.48 -0.21 1.78
CA LEU A 991 6.07 -0.86 2.95
C LEU A 991 7.42 -1.45 2.60
N ARG A 992 8.39 -1.26 3.50
CA ARG A 992 9.72 -1.87 3.41
C ARG A 992 9.76 -3.19 4.16
N VAL A 993 10.91 -3.87 4.10
CA VAL A 993 11.14 -5.12 4.82
C VAL A 993 11.18 -4.87 6.34
N GLU A 994 11.72 -3.73 6.77
CA GLU A 994 11.70 -3.32 8.19
C GLU A 994 10.29 -3.03 8.73
N ASP A 995 9.36 -2.52 7.91
CA ASP A 995 7.98 -2.21 8.35
C ASP A 995 7.15 -3.46 8.70
N CYS A 996 7.57 -4.66 8.27
CA CYS A 996 6.85 -5.94 8.46
C CYS A 996 7.71 -7.01 9.15
N SER A 997 8.72 -6.60 9.93
CA SER A 997 9.71 -7.49 10.53
C SER A 997 9.09 -8.63 11.37
N ILE A 998 8.02 -8.37 12.11
CA ILE A 998 7.34 -9.36 12.97
C ILE A 998 6.56 -10.36 12.12
N ALA A 999 5.90 -9.89 11.05
CA ALA A 999 5.20 -10.74 10.10
C ALA A 999 6.16 -11.65 9.30
N LEU A 1000 7.40 -11.19 9.09
CA LEU A 1000 8.47 -11.89 8.37
C LEU A 1000 9.30 -12.88 9.23
N LEU A 1001 9.03 -13.01 10.53
CA LEU A 1001 9.70 -14.01 11.37
C LEU A 1001 9.36 -15.44 10.90
N PRO A 1002 10.33 -16.38 10.79
CA PRO A 1002 10.08 -17.73 10.27
C PRO A 1002 8.94 -18.49 10.97
N ARG A 1003 8.81 -18.33 12.31
CA ARG A 1003 7.72 -18.91 13.12
C ARG A 1003 6.30 -18.40 12.77
N ASN A 1004 6.21 -17.31 12.00
CA ASN A 1004 4.97 -16.67 11.59
C ASN A 1004 4.66 -16.89 10.09
N HIS A 1005 5.57 -17.44 9.28
CA HIS A 1005 5.38 -17.64 7.84
C HIS A 1005 4.14 -18.48 7.53
N GLU A 1006 3.97 -19.62 8.23
CA GLU A 1006 2.80 -20.50 8.05
C GLU A 1006 1.46 -19.89 8.52
N LYS A 1007 1.50 -18.74 9.21
CA LYS A 1007 0.30 -17.98 9.60
C LYS A 1007 -0.11 -16.95 8.54
N ASN A 1008 0.75 -16.67 7.56
CA ASN A 1008 0.47 -15.75 6.46
C ASN A 1008 -0.07 -16.51 5.25
N ARG A 1009 -1.22 -16.08 4.72
CA ARG A 1009 -1.78 -16.65 3.48
C ARG A 1009 -1.01 -16.23 2.23
N CYS A 1010 -0.36 -15.07 2.28
CA CYS A 1010 0.47 -14.53 1.20
C CYS A 1010 1.57 -13.64 1.81
N MET A 1011 2.81 -13.82 1.36
CA MET A 1011 3.97 -13.04 1.86
C MET A 1011 4.08 -11.66 1.19
N ASP A 1012 3.40 -11.42 0.06
CA ASP A 1012 3.25 -10.07 -0.52
C ASP A 1012 2.13 -9.25 0.17
N VAL A 1013 1.38 -9.82 1.14
CA VAL A 1013 0.21 -9.17 1.79
C VAL A 1013 0.32 -9.20 3.32
N LEU A 1014 1.37 -8.58 3.85
CA LEU A 1014 1.62 -8.48 5.29
C LEU A 1014 0.97 -7.22 5.90
N PRO A 1015 0.66 -7.21 7.20
CA PRO A 1015 0.35 -5.98 7.95
C PRO A 1015 1.67 -5.27 8.37
N PRO A 1016 1.70 -3.94 8.47
CA PRO A 1016 2.81 -3.23 9.12
C PRO A 1016 2.85 -3.54 10.61
N ASP A 1017 4.05 -3.63 11.18
CA ASP A 1017 4.28 -3.92 12.60
C ASP A 1017 3.62 -2.85 13.50
N ARG A 1018 3.60 -1.59 13.07
CA ARG A 1018 2.89 -0.47 13.74
C ARG A 1018 1.37 -0.63 13.84
N CYS A 1019 0.76 -1.51 13.05
CA CYS A 1019 -0.68 -1.76 13.01
C CYS A 1019 -1.06 -3.16 13.52
N LEU A 1020 -0.10 -3.96 14.00
CA LEU A 1020 -0.35 -5.34 14.42
C LEU A 1020 -1.15 -5.41 15.73
N PRO A 1021 -2.23 -6.21 15.79
CA PRO A 1021 -2.80 -6.67 17.06
C PRO A 1021 -1.95 -7.82 17.62
N PHE A 1022 -1.53 -7.70 18.88
CA PHE A 1022 -0.77 -8.71 19.59
C PHE A 1022 -1.71 -9.53 20.49
N LEU A 1023 -1.74 -10.85 20.28
CA LEU A 1023 -2.61 -11.75 21.04
C LEU A 1023 -2.06 -12.01 22.44
N ILE A 1024 -2.93 -12.02 23.45
CA ILE A 1024 -2.54 -12.22 24.85
C ILE A 1024 -2.09 -13.67 25.01
N THR A 1025 -0.83 -13.88 25.40
CA THR A 1025 -0.27 -15.22 25.63
C THR A 1025 -0.76 -15.76 26.96
N ILE A 1026 -1.53 -16.85 26.91
CA ILE A 1026 -1.89 -17.68 28.07
C ILE A 1026 -0.85 -18.80 28.19
N ASP A 1027 -0.53 -19.24 29.41
CA ASP A 1027 0.58 -20.13 29.72
C ASP A 1027 0.68 -21.35 28.77
N GLY A 1028 1.84 -21.47 28.12
CA GLY A 1028 2.16 -22.55 27.18
C GLY A 1028 1.99 -22.21 25.69
N GLU A 1029 1.31 -21.13 25.30
CA GLU A 1029 1.19 -20.74 23.88
C GLU A 1029 2.36 -19.85 23.42
N SER A 1030 3.21 -20.37 22.53
CA SER A 1030 4.47 -19.75 22.07
C SER A 1030 4.34 -18.65 20.99
N SER A 1031 3.12 -18.18 20.68
CA SER A 1031 2.89 -17.20 19.61
C SER A 1031 1.79 -16.19 19.95
N ASN A 1032 2.13 -14.92 19.77
CA ASN A 1032 1.30 -13.73 19.94
C ASN A 1032 0.88 -13.09 18.59
N TYR A 1033 1.22 -13.71 17.45
CA TYR A 1033 1.05 -13.13 16.11
C TYR A 1033 -0.17 -13.69 15.37
N ILE A 1034 -0.88 -12.81 14.67
CA ILE A 1034 -1.88 -13.10 13.63
C ILE A 1034 -1.75 -12.06 12.50
N ASN A 1035 -2.00 -12.47 11.24
CA ASN A 1035 -2.02 -11.54 10.11
C ASN A 1035 -3.32 -10.72 10.12
N ALA A 1036 -3.27 -9.58 10.81
CA ALA A 1036 -4.36 -8.63 10.94
C ALA A 1036 -3.79 -7.21 11.10
N ALA A 1037 -4.61 -6.18 10.84
CA ALA A 1037 -4.24 -4.77 11.02
C ALA A 1037 -5.37 -4.01 11.74
N LEU A 1038 -4.99 -3.21 12.73
CA LEU A 1038 -5.87 -2.27 13.43
C LEU A 1038 -6.12 -1.03 12.55
N MET A 1039 -7.39 -0.63 12.45
CA MET A 1039 -7.83 0.45 11.57
C MET A 1039 -8.93 1.28 12.21
N ASP A 1040 -8.86 2.58 11.97
CA ASP A 1040 -9.76 3.55 12.56
C ASP A 1040 -11.06 3.68 11.75
N SER A 1041 -12.14 4.05 12.43
CA SER A 1041 -13.36 4.56 11.77
C SER A 1041 -13.30 6.09 11.69
N TYR A 1042 -14.41 6.72 11.28
CA TYR A 1042 -14.51 8.18 11.37
C TYR A 1042 -14.65 8.64 12.84
N LYS A 1043 -15.35 7.86 13.68
CA LYS A 1043 -15.57 8.19 15.11
C LYS A 1043 -14.51 7.68 16.09
N GLN A 1044 -13.90 6.53 15.84
CA GLN A 1044 -13.21 5.76 16.87
C GLN A 1044 -11.88 5.17 16.38
N PRO A 1045 -10.80 5.26 17.18
CA PRO A 1045 -9.53 4.62 16.86
C PRO A 1045 -9.61 3.10 17.04
N SER A 1046 -9.00 2.36 16.12
CA SER A 1046 -8.97 0.88 16.08
C SER A 1046 -10.37 0.23 16.15
N ALA A 1047 -11.37 0.84 15.53
CA ALA A 1047 -12.74 0.34 15.47
C ALA A 1047 -12.87 -0.92 14.58
N PHE A 1048 -12.06 -0.99 13.52
CA PHE A 1048 -11.98 -2.13 12.63
C PHE A 1048 -10.71 -2.94 12.87
N ILE A 1049 -10.83 -4.27 12.76
CA ILE A 1049 -9.67 -5.17 12.69
C ILE A 1049 -9.76 -5.93 11.37
N VAL A 1050 -8.94 -5.54 10.39
CA VAL A 1050 -8.93 -6.16 9.06
C VAL A 1050 -7.96 -7.33 9.05
N THR A 1051 -8.43 -8.51 8.63
CA THR A 1051 -7.63 -9.74 8.62
C THR A 1051 -7.90 -10.59 7.38
N GLN A 1052 -6.96 -11.46 7.04
CA GLN A 1052 -7.13 -12.49 6.01
C GLN A 1052 -8.21 -13.51 6.41
N HIS A 1053 -8.70 -14.31 5.46
CA HIS A 1053 -9.47 -15.50 5.80
C HIS A 1053 -8.65 -16.42 6.73
N PRO A 1054 -9.20 -16.86 7.88
CA PRO A 1054 -8.50 -17.76 8.80
C PRO A 1054 -7.97 -19.00 8.09
N LEU A 1055 -6.73 -19.39 8.41
CA LEU A 1055 -6.14 -20.64 7.96
C LEU A 1055 -6.45 -21.74 8.99
N PRO A 1056 -6.43 -23.03 8.62
CA PRO A 1056 -6.71 -24.13 9.56
C PRO A 1056 -5.85 -24.13 10.84
N ASN A 1057 -4.60 -23.66 10.75
CA ASN A 1057 -3.68 -23.50 11.88
C ASN A 1057 -3.91 -22.19 12.68
N THR A 1058 -4.61 -21.19 12.14
CA THR A 1058 -4.87 -19.88 12.81
C THR A 1058 -6.30 -19.70 13.32
N VAL A 1059 -7.19 -20.70 13.22
CA VAL A 1059 -8.59 -20.59 13.72
C VAL A 1059 -8.63 -20.25 15.23
N LYS A 1060 -7.73 -20.84 16.04
CA LYS A 1060 -7.61 -20.51 17.46
C LYS A 1060 -7.14 -19.07 17.70
N ASP A 1061 -6.22 -18.59 16.86
CA ASP A 1061 -5.62 -17.25 16.97
C ASP A 1061 -6.64 -16.17 16.56
N PHE A 1062 -7.52 -16.49 15.61
CA PHE A 1062 -8.65 -15.65 15.22
C PHE A 1062 -9.68 -15.49 16.34
N TRP A 1063 -10.04 -16.57 17.05
CA TRP A 1063 -10.94 -16.45 18.20
C TRP A 1063 -10.28 -15.77 19.41
N ARG A 1064 -8.96 -15.91 19.60
CA ARG A 1064 -8.19 -15.08 20.54
C ARG A 1064 -8.25 -13.61 20.17
N LEU A 1065 -8.05 -13.25 18.89
CA LEU A 1065 -8.16 -11.87 18.39
C LEU A 1065 -9.54 -11.25 18.72
N VAL A 1066 -10.62 -11.98 18.45
CA VAL A 1066 -12.00 -11.54 18.74
C VAL A 1066 -12.20 -11.27 20.24
N LEU A 1067 -11.72 -12.16 21.11
CA LEU A 1067 -11.88 -12.03 22.57
C LEU A 1067 -10.99 -10.94 23.17
N ASP A 1068 -9.69 -11.01 22.89
CA ASP A 1068 -8.66 -10.15 23.49
C ASP A 1068 -8.86 -8.68 23.12
N TYR A 1069 -9.29 -8.38 21.89
CA TYR A 1069 -9.57 -7.01 21.42
C TYR A 1069 -11.02 -6.56 21.61
N HIS A 1070 -11.86 -7.37 22.25
CA HIS A 1070 -13.26 -7.05 22.55
C HIS A 1070 -14.09 -6.76 21.29
N CYS A 1071 -13.99 -7.67 20.32
CA CYS A 1071 -14.79 -7.59 19.10
C CYS A 1071 -16.17 -8.19 19.33
N THR A 1072 -17.19 -7.43 18.95
CA THR A 1072 -18.62 -7.73 19.08
C THR A 1072 -19.27 -8.10 17.74
N SER A 1073 -18.62 -7.71 16.63
CA SER A 1073 -19.05 -8.02 15.26
C SER A 1073 -17.94 -8.70 14.45
N ILE A 1074 -18.31 -9.62 13.58
CA ILE A 1074 -17.43 -10.21 12.56
C ILE A 1074 -18.11 -10.09 11.19
N VAL A 1075 -17.43 -9.53 10.19
CA VAL A 1075 -17.95 -9.35 8.83
C VAL A 1075 -17.12 -10.18 7.85
N MET A 1076 -17.79 -11.13 7.18
CA MET A 1076 -17.22 -12.05 6.20
C MET A 1076 -17.76 -11.72 4.80
N LEU A 1077 -16.88 -11.31 3.88
CA LEU A 1077 -17.30 -10.72 2.59
C LEU A 1077 -17.20 -11.68 1.38
N ASN A 1078 -17.18 -12.98 1.65
CA ASN A 1078 -16.97 -14.06 0.68
C ASN A 1078 -17.84 -15.30 1.03
N ASP A 1079 -18.06 -16.16 0.04
CA ASP A 1079 -18.53 -17.54 0.23
C ASP A 1079 -17.47 -18.44 0.89
N VAL A 1080 -17.91 -19.58 1.45
CA VAL A 1080 -17.01 -20.64 1.93
C VAL A 1080 -16.62 -21.53 0.76
N ASP A 1081 -15.43 -21.31 0.21
CA ASP A 1081 -14.82 -22.13 -0.84
C ASP A 1081 -13.73 -23.05 -0.25
N PRO A 1082 -13.89 -24.38 -0.28
CA PRO A 1082 -12.86 -25.32 0.18
C PRO A 1082 -11.50 -25.16 -0.53
N ALA A 1083 -11.48 -24.71 -1.79
CA ALA A 1083 -10.24 -24.46 -2.52
C ALA A 1083 -9.45 -23.25 -1.97
N GLN A 1084 -10.10 -22.38 -1.20
CA GLN A 1084 -9.51 -21.17 -0.62
C GLN A 1084 -8.94 -21.39 0.80
N LEU A 1085 -8.88 -22.62 1.31
CA LEU A 1085 -8.29 -22.94 2.63
C LEU A 1085 -8.82 -22.03 3.76
N CYS A 1086 -10.13 -21.77 3.75
CA CYS A 1086 -10.84 -21.05 4.81
C CYS A 1086 -11.88 -22.03 5.41
N PRO A 1087 -11.56 -22.73 6.52
CA PRO A 1087 -12.53 -23.61 7.16
C PRO A 1087 -13.69 -22.80 7.76
N PRO A 1088 -14.88 -23.42 7.96
CA PRO A 1088 -15.88 -22.86 8.86
C PRO A 1088 -15.27 -22.76 10.25
N TYR A 1089 -14.98 -21.53 10.69
CA TYR A 1089 -14.35 -21.26 11.99
C TYR A 1089 -15.38 -21.16 13.13
N TRP A 1090 -16.66 -21.08 12.81
CA TRP A 1090 -17.78 -21.14 13.75
C TRP A 1090 -18.20 -22.59 14.06
N PRO A 1091 -18.88 -22.84 15.19
CA PRO A 1091 -19.41 -24.16 15.51
C PRO A 1091 -20.54 -24.58 14.53
N GLU A 1092 -20.45 -25.76 13.93
CA GLU A 1092 -21.60 -26.42 13.26
C GLU A 1092 -22.51 -27.16 14.26
N ASN A 1093 -21.93 -27.63 15.36
CA ASN A 1093 -22.65 -28.16 16.52
C ASN A 1093 -22.78 -27.08 17.60
N VAL A 1094 -23.69 -27.24 18.56
CA VAL A 1094 -24.03 -26.23 19.59
C VAL A 1094 -22.81 -25.62 20.32
N ARG A 1095 -21.69 -26.35 20.45
CA ARG A 1095 -20.43 -25.86 21.05
C ARG A 1095 -19.20 -26.38 20.32
N ALA A 1096 -18.17 -25.54 20.20
CA ALA A 1096 -16.81 -25.89 19.82
C ALA A 1096 -15.78 -25.31 20.82
N ARG A 1097 -14.55 -25.85 20.84
CA ARG A 1097 -13.46 -25.38 21.70
C ARG A 1097 -12.16 -25.13 20.91
N PRO A 1098 -12.04 -24.01 20.18
CA PRO A 1098 -10.79 -23.58 19.57
C PRO A 1098 -9.78 -23.11 20.64
N GLY A 1099 -9.12 -24.07 21.30
CA GLY A 1099 -8.12 -23.80 22.34
C GLY A 1099 -8.76 -23.38 23.68
N PRO A 1100 -8.25 -22.33 24.37
CA PRO A 1100 -8.72 -21.90 25.70
C PRO A 1100 -10.07 -21.14 25.69
N ILE A 1101 -10.73 -21.09 24.53
CA ILE A 1101 -12.01 -20.40 24.31
C ILE A 1101 -13.05 -21.44 23.90
N GLN A 1102 -14.21 -21.41 24.55
CA GLN A 1102 -15.40 -22.13 24.12
C GLN A 1102 -16.29 -21.17 23.32
N VAL A 1103 -16.63 -21.56 22.09
CA VAL A 1103 -17.56 -20.83 21.22
C VAL A 1103 -18.83 -21.66 21.09
N SER A 1104 -19.99 -21.05 21.33
CA SER A 1104 -21.29 -21.72 21.27
C SER A 1104 -22.19 -21.00 20.28
N LEU A 1105 -22.74 -21.70 19.29
CA LEU A 1105 -23.69 -21.10 18.34
C LEU A 1105 -25.07 -21.00 19.01
N CYS A 1106 -25.62 -19.79 19.07
CA CYS A 1106 -26.90 -19.48 19.72
C CYS A 1106 -28.04 -19.38 18.71
N LEU A 1107 -27.86 -18.59 17.66
CA LEU A 1107 -28.84 -18.36 16.58
C LEU A 1107 -28.12 -18.26 15.23
N ALA A 1108 -28.85 -18.55 14.16
CA ALA A 1108 -28.38 -18.34 12.78
C ALA A 1108 -29.57 -18.02 11.87
N ASP A 1109 -29.60 -16.80 11.33
CA ASP A 1109 -30.66 -16.27 10.47
C ASP A 1109 -30.13 -15.92 9.07
N LEU A 1110 -31.01 -15.90 8.08
CA LEU A 1110 -30.71 -15.52 6.70
C LEU A 1110 -31.71 -14.44 6.22
N GLU A 1111 -31.20 -13.26 5.87
CA GLU A 1111 -32.00 -12.13 5.40
C GLU A 1111 -31.45 -11.57 4.07
N GLU A 1112 -32.16 -11.78 2.96
CA GLU A 1112 -31.70 -11.47 1.60
C GLU A 1112 -30.35 -12.14 1.28
N ASP A 1113 -29.27 -11.37 1.09
CA ASP A 1113 -27.93 -11.87 0.77
C ASP A 1113 -27.01 -12.00 2.01
N ILE A 1114 -27.57 -11.91 3.23
CA ILE A 1114 -26.81 -11.85 4.49
C ILE A 1114 -27.20 -13.02 5.40
N ILE A 1115 -26.21 -13.81 5.84
CA ILE A 1115 -26.37 -14.75 6.96
C ILE A 1115 -25.82 -14.09 8.23
N SER A 1116 -26.63 -14.01 9.28
CA SER A 1116 -26.19 -13.57 10.62
C SER A 1116 -26.10 -14.78 11.54
N ARG A 1117 -25.01 -14.89 12.33
CA ARG A 1117 -24.80 -15.98 13.30
C ARG A 1117 -24.38 -15.45 14.66
N ASP A 1118 -25.16 -15.73 15.69
CA ASP A 1118 -24.91 -15.26 17.05
C ASP A 1118 -24.09 -16.31 17.80
N SER A 1119 -22.89 -15.93 18.26
CA SER A 1119 -21.99 -16.81 18.98
C SER A 1119 -21.72 -16.32 20.39
N ALA A 1120 -21.96 -17.17 21.40
CA ALA A 1120 -21.52 -16.93 22.77
C ALA A 1120 -20.09 -17.45 22.98
N LEU A 1121 -19.17 -16.55 23.31
CA LEU A 1121 -17.77 -16.83 23.61
C LEU A 1121 -17.58 -16.86 25.14
N GLN A 1122 -16.88 -17.86 25.65
CA GLN A 1122 -16.48 -17.95 27.06
C GLN A 1122 -15.05 -18.47 27.17
N ARG A 1123 -14.21 -17.83 27.99
CA ARG A 1123 -12.87 -18.35 28.33
C ARG A 1123 -13.01 -19.54 29.28
N CYS A 1124 -12.10 -20.51 29.23
CA CYS A 1124 -12.20 -21.70 30.09
C CYS A 1124 -11.98 -21.45 31.60
N THR A 1125 -11.66 -20.22 32.01
CA THR A 1125 -11.60 -19.75 33.40
C THR A 1125 -12.99 -19.33 33.91
N PRO A 1126 -13.59 -20.00 34.91
CA PRO A 1126 -15.02 -19.82 35.26
C PRO A 1126 -15.46 -18.45 35.80
N GLN A 1127 -14.55 -17.50 35.97
CA GLN A 1127 -14.83 -16.14 36.47
C GLN A 1127 -15.14 -15.15 35.34
N ASP A 1128 -14.71 -15.43 34.10
CA ASP A 1128 -15.08 -14.62 32.93
C ASP A 1128 -16.50 -15.01 32.46
N GLY A 1129 -17.38 -14.03 32.36
CA GLY A 1129 -18.72 -14.18 31.79
C GLY A 1129 -18.70 -14.51 30.28
N TYR A 1130 -19.86 -14.85 29.71
CA TYR A 1130 -19.97 -15.02 28.26
C TYR A 1130 -20.14 -13.66 27.56
N ARG A 1131 -19.50 -13.49 26.40
CA ARG A 1131 -19.72 -12.37 25.48
C ARG A 1131 -20.45 -12.85 24.23
N MET A 1132 -21.39 -12.07 23.71
CA MET A 1132 -22.02 -12.35 22.42
C MET A 1132 -21.24 -11.67 21.29
N VAL A 1133 -21.11 -12.38 20.17
CA VAL A 1133 -20.51 -11.85 18.94
C VAL A 1133 -21.40 -12.24 17.75
N GLN A 1134 -21.85 -11.26 16.98
CA GLN A 1134 -22.66 -11.49 15.78
C GLN A 1134 -21.75 -11.53 14.54
N GLN A 1135 -21.78 -12.65 13.82
CA GLN A 1135 -21.05 -12.83 12.55
C GLN A 1135 -22.00 -12.63 11.38
N PHE A 1136 -21.74 -11.60 10.56
CA PHE A 1136 -22.45 -11.32 9.31
C PHE A 1136 -21.63 -11.85 8.12
N GLN A 1137 -22.21 -12.75 7.33
CA GLN A 1137 -21.63 -13.25 6.09
C GLN A 1137 -22.41 -12.73 4.89
N PHE A 1138 -21.75 -11.99 4.00
CA PHE A 1138 -22.34 -11.37 2.82
C PHE A 1138 -22.11 -12.22 1.57
N LEU A 1139 -23.20 -12.79 1.04
CA LEU A 1139 -23.23 -13.63 -0.16
C LEU A 1139 -23.34 -12.81 -1.46
N GLY A 1140 -23.75 -11.54 -1.36
CA GLY A 1140 -24.03 -10.66 -2.50
C GLY A 1140 -22.81 -10.19 -3.31
N TRP A 1141 -21.65 -10.84 -3.16
CA TRP A 1141 -20.39 -10.48 -3.82
C TRP A 1141 -19.65 -11.70 -4.42
N PRO A 1142 -20.07 -12.18 -5.61
CA PRO A 1142 -19.44 -13.33 -6.27
C PRO A 1142 -17.95 -13.12 -6.54
N MET A 1143 -17.16 -14.21 -6.52
CA MET A 1143 -15.69 -14.18 -6.70
C MET A 1143 -15.22 -13.52 -8.00
N TYR A 1144 -16.00 -13.63 -9.08
CA TYR A 1144 -15.67 -13.08 -10.41
C TYR A 1144 -16.06 -11.60 -10.59
N ARG A 1145 -16.34 -10.87 -9.51
CA ARG A 1145 -16.68 -9.44 -9.55
C ARG A 1145 -15.90 -8.61 -8.54
N ASP A 1146 -15.46 -7.46 -9.02
CA ASP A 1146 -14.74 -6.45 -8.23
C ASP A 1146 -15.70 -5.63 -7.35
N THR A 1147 -17.01 -5.67 -7.61
CA THR A 1147 -18.04 -4.94 -6.84
C THR A 1147 -19.26 -5.81 -6.47
N PRO A 1148 -19.99 -5.49 -5.38
CA PRO A 1148 -21.23 -6.19 -4.99
C PRO A 1148 -22.30 -6.18 -6.09
N VAL A 1149 -23.14 -7.22 -6.13
CA VAL A 1149 -24.26 -7.30 -7.08
C VAL A 1149 -25.35 -6.26 -6.78
N SER A 1150 -25.55 -5.93 -5.51
CA SER A 1150 -26.56 -4.97 -5.05
C SER A 1150 -25.98 -3.98 -4.04
N LYS A 1151 -25.84 -2.71 -4.45
CA LYS A 1151 -25.40 -1.61 -3.56
C LYS A 1151 -26.35 -1.43 -2.37
N ARG A 1152 -27.66 -1.68 -2.57
CA ARG A 1152 -28.68 -1.64 -1.51
C ARG A 1152 -28.48 -2.76 -0.48
N SER A 1153 -28.13 -3.97 -0.93
CA SER A 1153 -27.83 -5.11 -0.04
C SER A 1153 -26.56 -4.87 0.76
N PHE A 1154 -25.51 -4.31 0.13
CA PHE A 1154 -24.28 -3.94 0.84
C PHE A 1154 -24.49 -2.82 1.88
N LEU A 1155 -25.33 -1.82 1.57
CA LEU A 1155 -25.72 -0.81 2.56
C LEU A 1155 -26.63 -1.35 3.67
N LYS A 1156 -27.37 -2.44 3.43
CA LYS A 1156 -28.15 -3.15 4.45
C LYS A 1156 -27.23 -3.87 5.45
N LEU A 1157 -26.17 -4.51 4.96
CA LEU A 1157 -25.12 -5.13 5.79
C LEU A 1157 -24.51 -4.11 6.77
N ILE A 1158 -24.05 -2.96 6.27
CA ILE A 1158 -23.47 -1.90 7.12
C ILE A 1158 -24.48 -1.44 8.18
N ARG A 1159 -25.75 -1.23 7.81
CA ARG A 1159 -26.82 -0.85 8.75
C ARG A 1159 -27.13 -1.92 9.80
N GLN A 1160 -27.00 -3.20 9.49
CA GLN A 1160 -27.16 -4.29 10.46
C GLN A 1160 -25.98 -4.34 11.44
N VAL A 1161 -24.74 -4.19 10.95
CA VAL A 1161 -23.53 -4.11 11.79
C VAL A 1161 -23.60 -2.90 12.74
N ASP A 1162 -23.87 -1.70 12.20
CA ASP A 1162 -24.03 -0.47 12.99
C ASP A 1162 -25.10 -0.64 14.09
N LYS A 1163 -26.25 -1.23 13.74
CA LYS A 1163 -27.35 -1.47 14.68
C LYS A 1163 -26.96 -2.43 15.80
N TRP A 1164 -26.28 -3.53 15.47
CA TRP A 1164 -25.81 -4.49 16.49
C TRP A 1164 -24.78 -3.86 17.42
N GLN A 1165 -23.86 -3.03 16.90
CA GLN A 1165 -22.91 -2.29 17.74
C GLN A 1165 -23.61 -1.36 18.73
N GLU A 1166 -24.58 -0.58 18.25
CA GLU A 1166 -25.39 0.34 19.06
C GLU A 1166 -26.27 -0.38 20.09
N GLU A 1167 -26.86 -1.54 19.74
CA GLU A 1167 -27.74 -2.32 20.62
C GLU A 1167 -27.01 -3.18 21.66
N TYR A 1168 -25.79 -3.68 21.37
CA TYR A 1168 -25.10 -4.63 22.26
C TYR A 1168 -24.09 -3.99 23.22
N ASP A 1169 -23.28 -3.03 22.75
CA ASP A 1169 -22.11 -2.51 23.47
C ASP A 1169 -22.05 -0.97 23.45
N GLY A 1170 -23.21 -0.32 23.27
CA GLY A 1170 -23.33 1.16 23.17
C GLY A 1170 -22.58 1.77 21.99
N GLY A 1171 -22.10 0.96 21.05
CA GLY A 1171 -21.21 1.35 19.96
C GLY A 1171 -19.71 1.30 20.29
N GLU A 1172 -19.26 0.83 21.46
CA GLU A 1172 -17.82 0.76 21.81
C GLU A 1172 -17.11 -0.52 21.30
N GLY A 1173 -17.88 -1.53 20.88
CA GLY A 1173 -17.36 -2.83 20.44
C GLY A 1173 -16.70 -2.82 19.05
N ARG A 1174 -15.65 -3.64 18.87
CA ARG A 1174 -14.89 -3.69 17.60
C ARG A 1174 -15.53 -4.59 16.55
N THR A 1175 -15.25 -4.28 15.28
CA THR A 1175 -15.70 -5.08 14.12
C THR A 1175 -14.50 -5.72 13.42
N VAL A 1176 -14.40 -7.05 13.44
CA VAL A 1176 -13.43 -7.78 12.61
C VAL A 1176 -13.96 -7.87 11.19
N VAL A 1177 -13.16 -7.52 10.17
CA VAL A 1177 -13.59 -7.52 8.76
C VAL A 1177 -12.65 -8.35 7.91
N HIS A 1178 -13.12 -9.46 7.35
CA HIS A 1178 -12.27 -10.39 6.61
C HIS A 1178 -12.81 -10.82 5.24
N CYS A 1179 -11.85 -10.94 4.33
CA CYS A 1179 -11.95 -11.51 3.00
C CYS A 1179 -10.64 -12.27 2.72
N LEU A 1180 -10.52 -12.93 1.57
CA LEU A 1180 -9.40 -13.83 1.27
C LEU A 1180 -8.03 -13.31 1.73
N ASN A 1181 -7.63 -12.09 1.33
CA ASN A 1181 -6.33 -11.49 1.61
C ASN A 1181 -6.34 -10.37 2.68
N GLY A 1182 -7.48 -10.06 3.30
CA GLY A 1182 -7.58 -8.95 4.25
C GLY A 1182 -7.24 -7.57 3.65
N GLY A 1183 -7.67 -7.32 2.42
CA GLY A 1183 -7.54 -6.03 1.73
C GLY A 1183 -8.82 -5.66 1.00
N GLY A 1184 -8.72 -5.08 -0.20
CA GLY A 1184 -9.75 -5.11 -1.25
C GLY A 1184 -11.20 -4.96 -0.77
N ARG A 1185 -11.90 -6.10 -0.64
CA ARG A 1185 -13.29 -6.19 -0.16
C ARG A 1185 -13.45 -5.70 1.29
N SER A 1186 -12.58 -6.15 2.21
CA SER A 1186 -12.56 -5.64 3.60
C SER A 1186 -12.35 -4.14 3.63
N GLY A 1187 -11.42 -3.63 2.81
CA GLY A 1187 -11.18 -2.19 2.71
C GLY A 1187 -12.37 -1.43 2.14
N THR A 1188 -13.08 -2.02 1.18
CA THR A 1188 -14.30 -1.43 0.60
C THR A 1188 -15.42 -1.33 1.65
N PHE A 1189 -15.56 -2.34 2.52
CA PHE A 1189 -16.47 -2.28 3.68
C PHE A 1189 -16.07 -1.14 4.63
N CYS A 1190 -14.83 -1.12 5.13
CA CYS A 1190 -14.37 -0.08 6.06
C CYS A 1190 -14.51 1.34 5.47
N ALA A 1191 -14.13 1.53 4.20
CA ALA A 1191 -14.24 2.82 3.52
C ALA A 1191 -15.70 3.29 3.38
N ILE A 1192 -16.63 2.40 3.05
CA ILE A 1192 -18.06 2.74 2.93
C ILE A 1192 -18.66 3.00 4.32
N SER A 1193 -18.27 2.27 5.37
CA SER A 1193 -18.70 2.56 6.75
C SER A 1193 -18.24 3.95 7.21
N ILE A 1194 -16.96 4.29 7.02
CA ILE A 1194 -16.40 5.64 7.25
C ILE A 1194 -17.20 6.71 6.49
N VAL A 1195 -17.45 6.50 5.19
CA VAL A 1195 -18.26 7.41 4.36
C VAL A 1195 -19.69 7.56 4.89
N CYS A 1196 -20.33 6.47 5.33
CA CYS A 1196 -21.67 6.50 5.92
C CYS A 1196 -21.70 7.19 7.29
N GLU A 1197 -20.64 7.10 8.10
CA GLU A 1197 -20.47 7.89 9.32
C GLU A 1197 -20.29 9.39 9.01
N MET A 1198 -19.42 9.75 8.06
CA MET A 1198 -19.21 11.14 7.64
C MET A 1198 -20.51 11.78 7.14
N LEU A 1199 -21.25 11.11 6.26
CA LEU A 1199 -22.54 11.61 5.74
C LEU A 1199 -23.57 11.82 6.85
N ARG A 1200 -23.62 10.94 7.85
CA ARG A 1200 -24.52 11.06 9.02
C ARG A 1200 -24.20 12.27 9.89
N HIS A 1201 -22.91 12.50 10.20
CA HIS A 1201 -22.51 13.44 11.25
C HIS A 1201 -21.96 14.78 10.72
N GLN A 1202 -21.24 14.77 9.60
CA GLN A 1202 -20.68 15.99 8.99
C GLN A 1202 -21.59 16.64 7.94
N ARG A 1203 -22.51 15.86 7.32
CA ARG A 1203 -23.21 16.23 6.06
C ARG A 1203 -22.27 16.54 4.89
N SER A 1204 -21.08 15.94 4.90
CA SER A 1204 -20.07 15.94 3.85
C SER A 1204 -19.44 14.56 3.77
N VAL A 1205 -18.69 14.30 2.70
CA VAL A 1205 -17.94 13.06 2.49
C VAL A 1205 -16.61 13.38 1.84
N ASP A 1206 -15.55 12.68 2.23
CA ASP A 1206 -14.29 12.64 1.48
C ASP A 1206 -13.92 11.17 1.28
N VAL A 1207 -14.16 10.66 0.06
CA VAL A 1207 -13.93 9.24 -0.27
C VAL A 1207 -12.45 8.97 -0.48
N PHE A 1208 -11.72 9.92 -1.06
CA PHE A 1208 -10.28 9.82 -1.28
C PHE A 1208 -9.54 9.70 0.07
N HIS A 1209 -9.83 10.61 1.01
CA HIS A 1209 -9.24 10.61 2.35
C HIS A 1209 -9.62 9.36 3.14
N ALA A 1210 -10.89 8.95 3.11
CA ALA A 1210 -11.35 7.73 3.79
C ALA A 1210 -10.60 6.47 3.32
N VAL A 1211 -10.33 6.35 2.00
CA VAL A 1211 -9.52 5.24 1.49
C VAL A 1211 -8.04 5.42 1.81
N LYS A 1212 -7.52 6.64 1.78
CA LYS A 1212 -6.12 6.93 2.09
C LYS A 1212 -5.76 6.56 3.54
N THR A 1213 -6.57 6.94 4.53
CA THR A 1213 -6.36 6.57 5.94
C THR A 1213 -6.32 5.05 6.13
N LEU A 1214 -7.11 4.29 5.38
CA LEU A 1214 -7.03 2.82 5.40
C LEU A 1214 -5.74 2.29 4.75
N ARG A 1215 -5.30 2.88 3.64
CA ARG A 1215 -4.06 2.50 2.94
C ARG A 1215 -2.78 2.85 3.72
N ASN A 1216 -2.81 3.94 4.48
CA ASN A 1216 -1.78 4.34 5.44
C ASN A 1216 -1.48 3.24 6.49
N ASN A 1217 -2.51 2.47 6.87
CA ASN A 1217 -2.40 1.33 7.78
C ASN A 1217 -2.18 -0.02 7.07
N LYS A 1218 -2.64 -0.21 5.82
CA LYS A 1218 -2.35 -1.40 5.00
C LYS A 1218 -2.51 -1.10 3.49
N PRO A 1219 -1.46 -1.17 2.64
CA PRO A 1219 -1.52 -0.66 1.28
C PRO A 1219 -2.56 -1.28 0.34
N ASN A 1220 -2.84 -2.59 0.47
CA ASN A 1220 -3.77 -3.31 -0.41
C ASN A 1220 -5.26 -3.12 -0.05
N MET A 1221 -5.61 -1.93 0.45
CA MET A 1221 -6.96 -1.57 0.88
C MET A 1221 -7.69 -0.83 -0.25
N VAL A 1222 -8.87 -1.35 -0.61
CA VAL A 1222 -9.73 -0.85 -1.71
C VAL A 1222 -9.06 -0.98 -3.08
N ASP A 1223 -9.41 -2.05 -3.80
CA ASP A 1223 -8.94 -2.31 -5.17
C ASP A 1223 -9.76 -1.53 -6.22
N THR A 1224 -11.00 -1.15 -5.91
CA THR A 1224 -11.92 -0.39 -6.79
C THR A 1224 -12.70 0.66 -6.01
N PHE A 1225 -12.89 1.85 -6.60
CA PHE A 1225 -13.40 3.02 -5.89
C PHE A 1225 -14.84 2.92 -5.35
N CYS A 1226 -15.05 3.40 -4.12
CA CYS A 1226 -16.31 3.31 -3.37
C CYS A 1226 -17.36 4.38 -3.73
N TYR A 1227 -17.02 5.39 -4.55
CA TYR A 1227 -17.84 6.57 -4.81
C TYR A 1227 -19.31 6.26 -5.16
N GLU A 1228 -19.56 5.20 -5.94
CA GLU A 1228 -20.91 4.91 -6.44
C GLU A 1228 -21.93 4.51 -5.36
N VAL A 1229 -21.47 4.22 -4.14
CA VAL A 1229 -22.33 3.77 -3.03
C VAL A 1229 -22.84 4.96 -2.20
N ALA A 1230 -22.09 6.06 -2.13
CA ALA A 1230 -22.43 7.22 -1.31
C ALA A 1230 -23.72 7.95 -1.77
N PRO A 1231 -23.98 8.16 -3.09
CA PRO A 1231 -25.29 8.59 -3.56
C PRO A 1231 -26.40 7.57 -3.27
N GLY A 1232 -26.08 6.27 -3.26
CA GLY A 1232 -27.02 5.21 -2.89
C GLY A 1232 -27.51 5.35 -1.45
N TYR A 1233 -26.61 5.69 -0.52
CA TYR A 1233 -26.94 5.91 0.89
C TYR A 1233 -27.95 7.06 1.07
N LEU A 1234 -27.73 8.20 0.42
CA LEU A 1234 -28.62 9.37 0.48
C LEU A 1234 -30.04 9.10 -0.05
N ASN A 1235 -30.21 8.18 -1.01
CA ASN A 1235 -31.53 7.77 -1.51
C ASN A 1235 -32.22 6.71 -0.61
N SER A 1236 -31.64 6.38 0.55
CA SER A 1236 -32.11 5.30 1.44
C SER A 1236 -32.27 5.71 2.91
N GLY A 1237 -32.14 7.00 3.23
CA GLY A 1237 -32.53 7.61 4.50
C GLY A 1237 -33.97 8.11 4.46
#